data_AF-A0A1V5MHF5-F1
#
_entry.id   AF-A0A1V5MHF5-F1
#
_cell.length_a   1.000
_cell.length_b   1.000
_cell.length_c   1.000
_cell.angle_alpha   90.00
_cell.angle_beta   90.00
_cell.angle_gamma   90.00
#
_symmetry.space_group_name_H-M   'P 1'
#
loop_
_entity.id
_entity.type
_entity.pdbx_description
1 polymer ?
#
loop_
_entity_poly.entity_id
_entity_poly.type
_entity_poly.pdbx_seq_one_letter_code
_entity_poly.pdbx_strand_id
1 'polypeptide(L)'
;MLEERTGNWPVAAGRTGERPVDLNRGRTGAFRLLVDGEAATPAGRVPIPLQEYTFSVLRRPPERMAGTFGAYITVAPEPIEIAGRAGIRRTVTLSSSNELLQTWSAIEPEPGKFVWADARVKHALANGVIITANIDIGHNAAGIPKWARDPVDPADVISCTGNRMPKDKPFTFSKQAWERFIEAVVGHYRDTIQEWLIVDEPYHYQKPEEYAVLMKTAYQAAKRANPKCRVIAHGGYYAHWLPSVEKVGAVGYFDGIHDYARNPEQGQRLREFAQKHGKFVRNVEYLWQVSLYQTIETPKLNMIRSVPWYPEVVDQVTEAVKSMAWAGGEGFSLYDGRFPGGDFTQLDAYKCLFEYDGSLKPSGVVLAVMANLLDGFRGMGQPVINPVLDTFELEGPARFAFAVCGADRRVLEGFVRLPEGVRAYDFMGNQLDPAAPLLFPNYGLLYLVGPRERLEATRAALAAAVLQPPVDLKMEQLLDEKSGQYRVRVTVTNRRPDRPLTGKILFDAPQLRDFWSKVQPVALGPGESRNIYFGLNYYRGDRFDPPETRLNLYFDGVRADQALSGFTETHSLRLRKADALLKEKQFAEAEAIYRELLPVMSAGQVSETGLKIAQALQGQEKGEAALTEFQKVAEGAGGRPQDRAAAWLALAENHEGRQEIDAAAAAYRKAGELEGGPAGTAATAWYQMARMLRARNQASSRDAETALEAYRKSAAIPEAWANIGGCAQLYLAHFLRDLKRYPEARVEYRKLLDKPGALAMYVKQAREALEALEKSLAAPAAR
;
A
#
# COMPACT_ATOMS: atom_id res chain seq x y z
N MET A 1 -6.94 15.43 -30.06
CA MET A 1 -8.39 15.75 -30.08
C MET A 1 -8.88 15.50 -31.48
N LEU A 2 -10.05 14.89 -31.63
CA LEU A 2 -10.73 14.73 -32.91
C LEU A 2 -11.94 15.65 -32.88
N GLU A 3 -12.07 16.53 -33.86
CA GLU A 3 -13.18 17.48 -34.00
C GLU A 3 -14.07 16.99 -35.14
N GLU A 4 -15.34 16.75 -34.85
CA GLU A 4 -16.36 16.45 -35.87
C GLU A 4 -17.37 17.58 -35.92
N ARG A 5 -17.46 18.24 -37.08
CA ARG A 5 -18.43 19.31 -37.30
C ARG A 5 -19.69 18.72 -37.93
N THR A 6 -20.79 18.75 -37.19
CA THR A 6 -22.08 18.25 -37.67
C THR A 6 -22.72 19.15 -38.74
N GLY A 7 -22.20 20.37 -38.96
CA GLY A 7 -22.75 21.32 -39.94
C GLY A 7 -24.10 21.90 -39.50
N ASN A 8 -24.76 22.67 -40.38
CA ASN A 8 -26.05 23.30 -40.06
C ASN A 8 -27.14 22.24 -39.81
N TRP A 9 -27.77 22.29 -38.64
CA TRP A 9 -28.86 21.39 -38.25
C TRP A 9 -30.15 22.19 -38.01
N PRO A 10 -31.06 22.28 -39.01
CA PRO A 10 -32.31 23.00 -38.85
C PRO A 10 -33.26 22.21 -37.93
N VAL A 11 -33.72 22.85 -36.85
CA VAL A 11 -34.74 22.32 -35.94
C VAL A 11 -35.95 23.24 -35.98
N ALA A 12 -37.12 22.69 -36.30
CA ALA A 12 -38.35 23.47 -36.37
C ALA A 12 -38.79 23.95 -34.97
N ALA A 13 -39.36 25.16 -34.89
CA ALA A 13 -39.85 25.71 -33.63
C ALA A 13 -40.87 24.76 -32.96
N GLY A 14 -40.71 24.53 -31.66
CA GLY A 14 -41.57 23.62 -30.88
C GLY A 14 -41.39 22.13 -31.18
N ARG A 15 -40.35 21.74 -31.93
CA ARG A 15 -40.02 20.34 -32.21
C ARG A 15 -38.65 20.00 -31.66
N THR A 16 -38.49 18.75 -31.23
CA THR A 16 -37.18 18.15 -30.94
C THR A 16 -36.60 17.63 -32.25
N GLY A 17 -35.38 18.04 -32.58
CA GLY A 17 -34.58 17.40 -33.63
C GLY A 17 -33.69 16.35 -33.02
N GLU A 18 -33.58 15.18 -33.66
CA GLU A 18 -32.60 14.15 -33.30
C GLU A 18 -31.66 13.88 -34.49
N ARG A 19 -30.37 13.74 -34.20
CA ARG A 19 -29.36 13.37 -35.19
C ARG A 19 -28.36 12.40 -34.57
N PRO A 20 -28.23 11.18 -35.11
CA PRO A 20 -27.23 10.24 -34.63
C PRO A 20 -25.83 10.72 -34.98
N VAL A 21 -24.88 10.53 -34.07
CA VAL A 21 -23.44 10.76 -34.27
C VAL A 21 -22.73 9.45 -33.95
N ASP A 22 -21.92 8.96 -34.88
CA ASP A 22 -21.11 7.77 -34.64
C ASP A 22 -19.78 8.14 -34.00
N LEU A 23 -19.68 7.82 -32.71
CA LEU A 23 -18.49 8.06 -31.90
C LEU A 23 -17.48 6.90 -31.97
N ASN A 24 -17.85 5.75 -32.55
CA ASN A 24 -17.00 4.57 -32.59
C ASN A 24 -16.03 4.63 -33.77
N ARG A 25 -14.78 4.98 -33.49
CA ARG A 25 -13.71 5.06 -34.50
C ARG A 25 -12.92 3.74 -34.65
N GLY A 26 -13.50 2.62 -34.25
CA GLY A 26 -12.84 1.30 -34.32
C GLY A 26 -11.76 1.08 -33.26
N ARG A 27 -11.75 1.89 -32.19
CA ARG A 27 -10.83 1.76 -31.06
C ARG A 27 -11.57 1.49 -29.76
N THR A 28 -10.98 0.63 -28.94
CA THR A 28 -11.41 0.35 -27.57
C THR A 28 -10.81 1.41 -26.63
N GLY A 29 -11.57 1.83 -25.61
CA GLY A 29 -11.09 2.76 -24.60
C GLY A 29 -12.20 3.51 -23.86
N ALA A 30 -11.76 4.33 -22.90
CA ALA A 30 -12.58 5.36 -22.26
C ALA A 30 -12.41 6.67 -23.02
N PHE A 31 -13.53 7.33 -23.32
CA PHE A 31 -13.57 8.52 -24.14
C PHE A 31 -14.33 9.62 -23.43
N ARG A 32 -13.85 10.84 -23.65
CA ARG A 32 -14.54 12.06 -23.26
C ARG A 32 -15.09 12.72 -24.51
N LEU A 33 -16.36 13.09 -24.45
CA LEU A 33 -17.05 13.84 -25.49
C LEU A 33 -17.30 15.26 -24.99
N LEU A 34 -16.85 16.23 -25.77
CA LEU A 34 -17.15 17.65 -25.58
C LEU A 34 -18.09 18.07 -26.71
N VAL A 35 -19.24 18.62 -26.34
CA VAL A 35 -20.24 19.11 -27.28
C VAL A 35 -20.45 20.60 -27.03
N ASP A 36 -20.02 21.41 -27.99
CA ASP A 36 -20.29 22.85 -28.03
C ASP A 36 -20.96 23.22 -29.36
N GLY A 37 -21.48 24.44 -29.43
CA GLY A 37 -22.08 24.94 -30.66
C GLY A 37 -22.78 26.28 -30.50
N GLU A 38 -23.43 26.72 -31.58
CA GLU A 38 -24.27 27.90 -31.61
C GLU A 38 -25.61 27.55 -32.25
N ALA A 39 -26.70 28.02 -31.66
CA ALA A 39 -28.03 27.99 -32.26
C ALA A 39 -28.29 29.31 -32.97
N ALA A 40 -28.60 29.25 -34.27
CA ALA A 40 -29.11 30.40 -35.01
C ALA A 40 -30.63 30.51 -34.83
N THR A 41 -31.10 31.63 -34.29
CA THR A 41 -32.52 31.94 -34.07
C THR A 41 -32.90 33.21 -34.86
N PRO A 42 -34.19 33.50 -35.08
CA PRO A 42 -34.61 34.79 -35.64
C PRO A 42 -34.13 36.01 -34.84
N ALA A 43 -33.87 35.85 -33.53
CA ALA A 43 -33.37 36.90 -32.65
C ALA A 43 -31.83 37.03 -32.66
N GLY A 44 -31.13 36.16 -33.37
CA GLY A 44 -29.66 36.13 -33.45
C GLY A 44 -29.06 34.77 -33.11
N ARG A 45 -27.73 34.73 -33.01
CA ARG A 45 -26.99 33.53 -32.61
C ARG A 45 -26.89 33.43 -31.09
N VAL A 46 -27.15 32.25 -30.56
CA VAL A 46 -27.08 31.94 -29.12
C VAL A 46 -26.07 30.81 -28.94
N PRO A 47 -25.01 30.99 -28.13
CA PRO A 47 -24.09 29.91 -27.84
C PRO A 47 -24.81 28.81 -27.04
N ILE A 48 -24.57 27.56 -27.41
CA ILE A 48 -25.00 26.39 -26.63
C ILE A 48 -23.93 26.16 -25.57
N PRO A 49 -24.31 26.02 -24.28
CA PRO A 49 -23.34 25.70 -23.23
C PRO A 49 -22.56 24.44 -23.56
N LEU A 50 -21.24 24.45 -23.31
CA LEU A 50 -20.40 23.26 -23.45
C LEU A 50 -20.96 22.14 -22.57
N GLN A 51 -21.30 21.03 -23.21
CA GLN A 51 -21.71 19.80 -22.53
C GLN A 51 -20.53 18.82 -22.55
N GLU A 52 -20.36 18.12 -21.44
CA GLU A 52 -19.34 17.09 -21.28
C GLU A 52 -20.01 15.76 -20.99
N TYR A 53 -19.54 14.71 -21.66
CA TYR A 53 -19.99 13.34 -21.46
C TYR A 53 -18.79 12.39 -21.44
N THR A 54 -18.98 11.23 -20.81
CA THR A 54 -18.02 10.14 -20.84
C THR A 54 -18.67 8.90 -21.41
N PHE A 55 -17.94 8.17 -22.25
CA PHE A 55 -18.42 6.92 -22.80
C PHE A 55 -17.27 5.94 -22.98
N SER A 56 -17.60 4.67 -23.08
CA SER A 56 -16.63 3.61 -23.25
C SER A 56 -16.96 2.80 -24.49
N VAL A 57 -15.94 2.49 -25.29
CA VAL A 57 -16.07 1.51 -26.38
C VAL A 57 -15.29 0.28 -25.94
N LEU A 58 -15.99 -0.84 -25.77
CA LEU A 58 -15.43 -2.10 -25.33
C LEU A 58 -15.56 -3.16 -26.42
N ARG A 59 -14.63 -4.11 -26.46
CA ARG A 59 -14.83 -5.34 -27.22
C ARG A 59 -16.03 -6.08 -26.62
N ARG A 60 -16.86 -6.65 -27.47
CA ARG A 60 -17.96 -7.50 -27.00
C ARG A 60 -17.38 -8.72 -26.31
N PRO A 61 -17.74 -8.99 -25.03
CA PRO A 61 -17.22 -10.14 -24.33
C PRO A 61 -17.76 -11.45 -24.90
N PRO A 62 -17.01 -12.55 -24.75
CA PRO A 62 -17.56 -13.89 -24.98
C PRO A 62 -18.83 -14.12 -24.17
N GLU A 63 -19.73 -14.95 -24.69
CA GLU A 63 -20.97 -15.32 -24.00
C GLU A 63 -20.71 -16.04 -22.68
N ARG A 64 -19.68 -16.90 -22.65
CA ARG A 64 -19.24 -17.64 -21.47
C ARG A 64 -17.83 -17.24 -21.09
N MET A 65 -17.65 -16.90 -19.83
CA MET A 65 -16.38 -16.50 -19.24
C MET A 65 -16.24 -17.16 -17.86
N ALA A 66 -15.02 -17.44 -17.44
CA ALA A 66 -14.69 -17.97 -16.12
C ALA A 66 -14.92 -16.93 -15.00
N GLY A 67 -14.91 -15.65 -15.35
CA GLY A 67 -15.05 -14.56 -14.38
C GLY A 67 -13.78 -14.41 -13.54
N THR A 68 -12.62 -14.48 -14.18
CA THR A 68 -11.31 -14.29 -13.53
C THR A 68 -11.19 -12.91 -12.90
N PHE A 69 -11.72 -11.88 -13.56
CA PHE A 69 -11.70 -10.50 -13.06
C PHE A 69 -13.11 -10.04 -12.70
N GLY A 70 -13.23 -9.41 -11.54
CA GLY A 70 -14.47 -8.87 -11.00
C GLY A 70 -14.26 -7.58 -10.25
N ALA A 71 -15.33 -7.09 -9.65
CA ALA A 71 -15.30 -5.94 -8.74
C ALA A 71 -16.34 -6.09 -7.64
N TYR A 72 -16.31 -5.22 -6.64
CA TYR A 72 -17.32 -5.18 -5.59
C TYR A 72 -18.52 -4.37 -6.13
N ILE A 73 -19.38 -5.02 -6.92
CA ILE A 73 -20.44 -4.34 -7.69
C ILE A 73 -21.76 -4.41 -6.93
N THR A 74 -22.47 -3.29 -6.85
CA THR A 74 -23.86 -3.27 -6.36
C THR A 74 -24.72 -4.22 -7.18
N VAL A 75 -25.38 -5.19 -6.53
CA VAL A 75 -26.27 -6.16 -7.18
C VAL A 75 -27.65 -5.51 -7.38
N ALA A 76 -27.70 -4.60 -8.36
CA ALA A 76 -28.90 -3.90 -8.81
C ALA A 76 -29.00 -3.97 -10.35
N PRO A 77 -30.17 -3.71 -10.97
CA PRO A 77 -30.37 -3.98 -12.39
C PRO A 77 -29.34 -3.36 -13.33
N GLU A 78 -29.16 -2.04 -13.23
CA GLU A 78 -28.31 -1.25 -14.11
C GLU A 78 -26.79 -1.56 -13.99
N PRO A 79 -26.15 -1.53 -12.79
CA PRO A 79 -24.73 -1.86 -12.67
C PRO A 79 -24.40 -3.28 -13.13
N ILE A 80 -25.31 -4.24 -12.92
CA ILE A 80 -25.14 -5.63 -13.35
C ILE A 80 -25.23 -5.77 -14.87
N GLU A 81 -26.16 -5.05 -15.51
CA GLU A 81 -26.25 -5.02 -16.97
C GLU A 81 -24.99 -4.40 -17.59
N ILE A 82 -24.49 -3.30 -17.01
CA ILE A 82 -23.24 -2.67 -17.45
C ILE A 82 -22.07 -3.65 -17.29
N ALA A 83 -21.94 -4.29 -16.13
CA ALA A 83 -20.88 -5.28 -15.87
C ALA A 83 -20.93 -6.46 -16.86
N GLY A 84 -22.13 -7.02 -17.09
CA GLY A 84 -22.35 -8.11 -18.04
C GLY A 84 -21.99 -7.72 -19.48
N ARG A 85 -22.37 -6.51 -19.91
CA ARG A 85 -22.02 -5.96 -21.25
C ARG A 85 -20.53 -5.67 -21.39
N ALA A 86 -19.87 -5.24 -20.31
CA ALA A 86 -18.44 -4.95 -20.28
C ALA A 86 -17.57 -6.21 -20.19
N GLY A 87 -18.13 -7.35 -19.75
CA GLY A 87 -17.38 -8.58 -19.53
C GLY A 87 -16.79 -8.69 -18.12
N ILE A 88 -17.27 -7.88 -17.17
CA ILE A 88 -16.93 -7.99 -15.75
C ILE A 88 -17.90 -9.01 -15.13
N ARG A 89 -17.51 -10.28 -15.12
CA ARG A 89 -18.41 -11.42 -14.87
C ARG A 89 -18.39 -11.93 -13.44
N ARG A 90 -17.87 -11.14 -12.50
CA ARG A 90 -17.82 -11.50 -11.08
C ARG A 90 -18.08 -10.29 -10.21
N THR A 91 -18.91 -10.47 -9.19
CA THR A 91 -19.12 -9.52 -8.10
C THR A 91 -18.85 -10.12 -6.73
N VAL A 92 -18.36 -9.30 -5.80
CA VAL A 92 -18.25 -9.61 -4.37
C VAL A 92 -19.20 -8.70 -3.60
N THR A 93 -20.02 -9.24 -2.70
CA THR A 93 -21.14 -8.50 -2.10
C THR A 93 -20.78 -7.62 -0.90
N LEU A 94 -19.50 -7.37 -0.61
CA LEU A 94 -19.09 -6.53 0.52
C LEU A 94 -19.21 -5.02 0.17
N SER A 95 -19.70 -4.20 1.11
CA SER A 95 -19.59 -2.73 1.16
C SER A 95 -20.14 -1.93 -0.04
N SER A 96 -20.79 -2.55 -1.02
CA SER A 96 -21.34 -1.87 -2.22
C SER A 96 -22.87 -1.80 -2.19
N SER A 97 -23.45 -1.51 -1.02
CA SER A 97 -24.92 -1.44 -0.81
C SER A 97 -25.65 -2.77 -1.04
N ASN A 98 -24.97 -3.88 -0.73
CA ASN A 98 -25.42 -5.25 -0.95
C ASN A 98 -25.92 -5.94 0.34
N GLU A 99 -26.46 -5.19 1.29
CA GLU A 99 -26.76 -5.67 2.66
C GLU A 99 -27.55 -6.99 2.71
N LEU A 100 -28.53 -7.19 1.81
CA LEU A 100 -29.35 -8.42 1.71
C LEU A 100 -28.60 -9.66 1.17
N LEU A 101 -27.33 -9.52 0.80
CA LEU A 101 -26.40 -10.59 0.44
C LEU A 101 -25.05 -10.41 1.16
N GLN A 102 -25.04 -9.63 2.24
CA GLN A 102 -23.84 -9.30 3.00
C GLN A 102 -24.01 -9.57 4.49
N THR A 103 -25.05 -9.01 5.09
CA THR A 103 -25.09 -8.80 6.54
C THR A 103 -26.13 -9.72 7.17
N TRP A 104 -25.75 -10.50 8.20
CA TRP A 104 -26.68 -11.44 8.85
C TRP A 104 -27.95 -10.72 9.37
N SER A 105 -27.82 -9.56 10.01
CA SER A 105 -28.95 -8.79 10.52
C SER A 105 -29.94 -8.30 9.45
N ALA A 106 -29.48 -8.13 8.21
CA ALA A 106 -30.32 -7.75 7.09
C ALA A 106 -30.99 -8.97 6.43
N ILE A 107 -30.30 -10.11 6.41
CA ILE A 107 -30.78 -11.36 5.80
C ILE A 107 -31.77 -12.09 6.72
N GLU A 108 -31.52 -12.13 8.03
CA GLU A 108 -32.36 -12.81 9.04
C GLU A 108 -32.64 -11.86 10.23
N PRO A 109 -33.48 -10.82 10.04
CA PRO A 109 -33.76 -9.84 11.09
C PRO A 109 -34.43 -10.43 12.33
N GLU A 110 -35.20 -11.51 12.17
CA GLU A 110 -35.86 -12.27 13.24
C GLU A 110 -35.57 -13.77 13.07
N PRO A 111 -35.54 -14.58 14.16
CA PRO A 111 -35.18 -15.99 14.07
C PRO A 111 -36.05 -16.74 13.05
N GLY A 112 -35.44 -17.34 12.03
CA GLY A 112 -36.11 -18.10 10.98
C GLY A 112 -36.88 -17.25 9.95
N LYS A 113 -36.87 -15.92 10.04
CA LYS A 113 -37.53 -15.03 9.06
C LYS A 113 -36.48 -14.39 8.14
N PHE A 114 -36.39 -14.91 6.93
CA PHE A 114 -35.38 -14.49 5.96
C PHE A 114 -35.92 -13.46 4.96
N VAL A 115 -35.07 -12.51 4.60
CA VAL A 115 -35.27 -11.56 3.50
C VAL A 115 -34.37 -11.97 2.34
N TRP A 116 -34.96 -12.55 1.30
CA TRP A 116 -34.24 -13.08 0.15
C TRP A 116 -34.06 -12.04 -0.96
N ALA A 117 -32.92 -12.13 -1.67
CA ALA A 117 -32.54 -11.27 -2.79
C ALA A 117 -32.67 -11.99 -4.15
N ASP A 118 -33.58 -12.97 -4.26
CA ASP A 118 -33.71 -13.88 -5.40
C ASP A 118 -33.78 -13.18 -6.76
N ALA A 119 -34.58 -12.11 -6.85
CA ALA A 119 -34.72 -11.35 -8.09
C ALA A 119 -33.39 -10.71 -8.53
N ARG A 120 -32.61 -10.19 -7.58
CA ARG A 120 -31.30 -9.58 -7.83
C ARG A 120 -30.27 -10.63 -8.22
N VAL A 121 -30.26 -11.79 -7.54
CA VAL A 121 -29.40 -12.93 -7.88
C VAL A 121 -29.72 -13.46 -9.27
N LYS A 122 -30.99 -13.67 -9.59
CA LYS A 122 -31.43 -14.10 -10.92
C LYS A 122 -31.02 -13.11 -12.00
N HIS A 123 -31.14 -11.81 -11.74
CA HIS A 123 -30.72 -10.77 -12.67
C HIS A 123 -29.21 -10.77 -12.93
N ALA A 124 -28.40 -10.94 -11.88
CA ALA A 124 -26.95 -11.12 -12.00
C ALA A 124 -26.58 -12.31 -12.89
N LEU A 125 -27.17 -13.46 -12.62
CA LEU A 125 -26.92 -14.68 -13.40
C LEU A 125 -27.40 -14.57 -14.85
N ALA A 126 -28.54 -13.91 -15.10
CA ALA A 126 -29.03 -13.65 -16.46
C ALA A 126 -28.08 -12.76 -17.27
N ASN A 127 -27.33 -11.90 -16.59
CA ASN A 127 -26.26 -11.08 -17.16
C ASN A 127 -24.87 -11.74 -17.08
N GLY A 128 -24.80 -13.04 -16.76
CA GLY A 128 -23.57 -13.81 -16.67
C GLY A 128 -22.63 -13.41 -15.53
N VAL A 129 -23.11 -12.65 -14.54
CA VAL A 129 -22.30 -12.20 -13.40
C VAL A 129 -22.38 -13.23 -12.26
N ILE A 130 -21.22 -13.80 -11.93
CA ILE A 130 -21.02 -14.73 -10.81
C ILE A 130 -20.98 -13.94 -9.51
N ILE A 131 -21.62 -14.46 -8.45
CA ILE A 131 -21.64 -13.84 -7.13
C ILE A 131 -20.72 -14.61 -6.18
N THR A 132 -19.78 -13.90 -5.57
CA THR A 132 -19.13 -14.29 -4.32
C THR A 132 -19.87 -13.58 -3.19
N ALA A 133 -20.67 -14.32 -2.43
CA ALA A 133 -21.40 -13.74 -1.30
C ALA A 133 -20.47 -13.63 -0.09
N ASN A 134 -20.21 -12.40 0.35
CA ASN A 134 -19.58 -12.16 1.64
C ASN A 134 -20.63 -12.24 2.74
N ILE A 135 -20.41 -13.00 3.80
CA ILE A 135 -21.29 -13.05 4.96
C ILE A 135 -20.56 -12.42 6.14
N ASP A 136 -20.99 -11.22 6.50
CA ASP A 136 -20.36 -10.36 7.49
C ASP A 136 -21.19 -10.28 8.79
N ILE A 137 -20.46 -10.18 9.90
CA ILE A 137 -20.98 -9.97 11.25
C ILE A 137 -20.77 -8.51 11.72
N GLY A 138 -19.99 -7.73 10.97
CA GLY A 138 -19.73 -6.32 11.19
C GLY A 138 -18.78 -6.02 12.36
N HIS A 139 -18.08 -4.89 12.28
CA HIS A 139 -17.03 -4.49 13.21
C HIS A 139 -17.48 -4.13 14.64
N ASN A 140 -18.79 -3.98 14.90
CA ASN A 140 -19.35 -3.57 16.21
C ASN A 140 -20.66 -4.31 16.52
N ALA A 141 -20.74 -5.60 16.20
CA ALA A 141 -21.97 -6.42 16.25
C ALA A 141 -23.14 -5.93 15.37
N ALA A 142 -23.03 -4.80 14.67
CA ALA A 142 -24.11 -4.23 13.85
C ALA A 142 -24.59 -5.20 12.76
N GLY A 143 -23.70 -6.07 12.29
CA GLY A 143 -24.05 -7.09 11.31
C GLY A 143 -24.74 -8.33 11.86
N ILE A 144 -24.84 -8.47 13.19
CA ILE A 144 -25.49 -9.60 13.86
C ILE A 144 -26.90 -9.17 14.29
N PRO A 145 -27.96 -9.95 14.04
CA PRO A 145 -29.30 -9.60 14.49
C PRO A 145 -29.37 -9.61 16.03
N LYS A 146 -30.17 -8.70 16.60
CA LYS A 146 -30.22 -8.50 18.07
C LYS A 146 -30.55 -9.77 18.84
N TRP A 147 -31.38 -10.65 18.26
CA TRP A 147 -31.83 -11.89 18.90
C TRP A 147 -30.73 -12.97 19.01
N ALA A 148 -29.65 -12.86 18.24
CA ALA A 148 -28.55 -13.82 18.23
C ALA A 148 -27.34 -13.37 19.06
N ARG A 149 -27.37 -12.17 19.64
CA ARG A 149 -26.27 -11.61 20.43
C ARG A 149 -26.31 -12.12 21.86
N ASP A 150 -25.14 -12.16 22.49
CA ASP A 150 -24.96 -12.38 23.94
C ASP A 150 -25.71 -13.62 24.48
N PRO A 151 -25.43 -14.82 23.91
CA PRO A 151 -26.07 -16.05 24.35
C PRO A 151 -25.74 -16.36 25.81
N VAL A 152 -26.73 -16.89 26.53
CA VAL A 152 -26.60 -17.21 27.97
C VAL A 152 -25.73 -18.45 28.21
N ASP A 153 -25.77 -19.43 27.31
CA ASP A 153 -24.97 -20.65 27.40
C ASP A 153 -23.53 -20.39 26.93
N PRO A 154 -22.51 -20.51 27.81
CA PRO A 154 -21.11 -20.34 27.42
C PRO A 154 -20.63 -21.32 26.34
N ALA A 155 -21.25 -22.50 26.22
CA ALA A 155 -20.92 -23.48 25.17
C ALA A 155 -21.42 -23.05 23.78
N ASP A 156 -22.34 -22.09 23.72
CA ASP A 156 -22.93 -21.54 22.51
C ASP A 156 -22.31 -20.19 22.10
N VAL A 157 -21.20 -19.78 22.71
CA VAL A 157 -20.59 -18.46 22.45
C VAL A 157 -19.57 -18.53 21.30
N ILE A 158 -19.69 -17.59 20.35
CA ILE A 158 -18.57 -17.10 19.54
C ILE A 158 -18.23 -15.69 20.02
N SER A 159 -16.95 -15.45 20.32
CA SER A 159 -16.44 -14.17 20.81
C SER A 159 -15.71 -13.39 19.72
N CYS A 160 -15.79 -12.07 19.79
CA CYS A 160 -14.97 -11.16 18.99
C CYS A 160 -14.17 -10.26 19.94
N THR A 161 -12.93 -10.65 20.26
CA THR A 161 -12.05 -9.94 21.20
C THR A 161 -10.68 -9.59 20.61
N GLY A 162 -10.61 -9.42 19.28
CA GLY A 162 -9.38 -9.12 18.54
C GLY A 162 -8.71 -7.80 18.93
N ASN A 163 -7.43 -7.67 18.59
CA ASN A 163 -6.54 -6.61 19.10
C ASN A 163 -6.90 -5.17 18.68
N ARG A 164 -7.69 -4.98 17.61
CA ARG A 164 -8.18 -3.64 17.22
C ARG A 164 -9.57 -3.31 17.76
N MET A 165 -10.20 -4.24 18.48
CA MET A 165 -11.40 -3.91 19.23
C MET A 165 -11.03 -3.03 20.43
N PRO A 166 -11.73 -1.90 20.64
CA PRO A 166 -11.68 -1.21 21.92
C PRO A 166 -11.96 -2.21 23.05
N LYS A 167 -11.13 -2.19 24.12
CA LYS A 167 -11.24 -3.17 25.21
C LYS A 167 -12.61 -3.16 25.89
N ASP A 168 -13.34 -2.07 25.77
CA ASP A 168 -14.69 -1.81 26.26
C ASP A 168 -15.82 -2.23 25.30
N LYS A 169 -15.50 -2.72 24.09
CA LYS A 169 -16.48 -3.11 23.07
C LYS A 169 -16.32 -4.55 22.51
N PRO A 170 -16.00 -5.58 23.32
CA PRO A 170 -16.15 -6.95 22.84
C PRO A 170 -17.64 -7.24 22.57
N PHE A 171 -17.91 -8.14 21.65
CA PHE A 171 -19.26 -8.65 21.44
C PHE A 171 -19.24 -10.16 21.25
N THR A 172 -20.38 -10.78 21.55
CA THR A 172 -20.57 -12.24 21.44
C THR A 172 -21.86 -12.57 20.72
N PHE A 173 -21.94 -13.75 20.13
CA PHE A 173 -23.15 -14.24 19.46
C PHE A 173 -23.26 -15.76 19.49
N SER A 174 -24.48 -16.25 19.31
CA SER A 174 -24.82 -17.67 19.35
C SER A 174 -24.20 -18.43 18.19
N LYS A 175 -23.39 -19.44 18.51
CA LYS A 175 -22.78 -20.39 17.58
C LYS A 175 -23.85 -21.21 16.85
N GLN A 176 -24.85 -21.70 17.57
CA GLN A 176 -25.96 -22.47 17.01
C GLN A 176 -26.85 -21.62 16.09
N ALA A 177 -27.09 -20.35 16.45
CA ALA A 177 -27.80 -19.43 15.57
C ALA A 177 -27.03 -19.18 14.27
N TRP A 178 -25.72 -18.96 14.38
CA TRP A 178 -24.84 -18.80 13.22
C TRP A 178 -24.83 -20.05 12.33
N GLU A 179 -24.76 -21.24 12.93
CA GLU A 179 -24.79 -22.52 12.20
C GLU A 179 -26.09 -22.66 11.39
N ARG A 180 -27.25 -22.43 12.02
CA ARG A 180 -28.56 -22.51 11.34
C ARG A 180 -28.70 -21.48 10.24
N PHE A 181 -28.22 -20.26 10.50
CA PHE A 181 -28.24 -19.17 9.51
C PHE A 181 -27.45 -19.54 8.26
N ILE A 182 -26.20 -19.99 8.42
CA ILE A 182 -25.35 -20.39 7.29
C ILE A 182 -25.97 -21.57 6.52
N GLU A 183 -26.48 -22.59 7.22
CA GLU A 183 -27.12 -23.74 6.58
C GLU A 183 -28.36 -23.32 5.77
N ALA A 184 -29.18 -22.41 6.30
CA ALA A 184 -30.36 -21.89 5.61
C ALA A 184 -30.00 -21.06 4.37
N VAL A 185 -29.07 -20.10 4.49
CA VAL A 185 -28.70 -19.21 3.37
C VAL A 185 -27.99 -19.98 2.26
N VAL A 186 -27.03 -20.84 2.60
CA VAL A 186 -26.32 -21.66 1.61
C VAL A 186 -27.27 -22.66 0.96
N GLY A 187 -28.22 -23.22 1.73
CA GLY A 187 -29.22 -24.15 1.23
C GLY A 187 -30.21 -23.50 0.26
N HIS A 188 -30.67 -22.29 0.58
CA HIS A 188 -31.58 -21.51 -0.26
C HIS A 188 -30.95 -21.18 -1.62
N TYR A 189 -29.70 -20.72 -1.62
CA TYR A 189 -28.98 -20.33 -2.85
C TYR A 189 -28.12 -21.45 -3.46
N ARG A 190 -28.33 -22.72 -3.09
CA ARG A 190 -27.46 -23.85 -3.46
C ARG A 190 -27.23 -24.02 -4.96
N ASP A 191 -28.20 -23.61 -5.79
CA ASP A 191 -28.17 -23.76 -7.24
C ASP A 191 -27.69 -22.47 -7.95
N THR A 192 -27.51 -21.38 -7.21
CA THR A 192 -27.22 -20.04 -7.77
C THR A 192 -25.92 -19.41 -7.26
N ILE A 193 -25.57 -19.57 -5.98
CA ILE A 193 -24.36 -19.01 -5.37
C ILE A 193 -23.48 -20.16 -4.87
N GLN A 194 -22.30 -20.29 -5.47
CA GLN A 194 -21.36 -21.38 -5.15
C GLN A 194 -20.21 -20.92 -4.26
N GLU A 195 -20.11 -19.64 -3.90
CA GLU A 195 -18.93 -19.10 -3.25
C GLU A 195 -19.31 -18.17 -2.11
N TRP A 196 -18.80 -18.49 -0.93
CA TRP A 196 -19.16 -17.88 0.34
C TRP A 196 -17.89 -17.40 1.03
N LEU A 197 -17.62 -16.11 0.94
CA LEU A 197 -16.59 -15.46 1.75
C LEU A 197 -17.15 -15.28 3.15
N ILE A 198 -16.53 -15.91 4.13
CA ILE A 198 -16.96 -15.84 5.51
C ILE A 198 -16.13 -14.76 6.18
N VAL A 199 -16.76 -13.63 6.45
CA VAL A 199 -16.26 -12.55 7.30
C VAL A 199 -15.01 -11.86 6.71
N ASP A 200 -15.14 -10.56 6.42
CA ASP A 200 -14.09 -9.77 5.77
C ASP A 200 -13.07 -9.23 6.80
N GLU A 201 -11.78 -9.38 6.56
CA GLU A 201 -10.72 -8.88 7.45
C GLU A 201 -10.87 -9.29 8.95
N PRO A 202 -11.08 -10.58 9.26
CA PRO A 202 -11.39 -11.06 10.62
C PRO A 202 -10.31 -10.72 11.65
N TYR A 203 -9.07 -10.54 11.21
CA TYR A 203 -7.93 -10.11 12.03
C TYR A 203 -8.11 -8.74 12.71
N HIS A 204 -9.11 -7.95 12.34
CA HIS A 204 -9.44 -6.70 13.01
C HIS A 204 -10.26 -6.89 14.28
N TYR A 205 -11.08 -7.93 14.37
CA TYR A 205 -12.05 -8.08 15.46
C TYR A 205 -12.06 -9.47 16.11
N GLN A 206 -11.36 -10.45 15.55
CA GLN A 206 -11.23 -11.79 16.11
C GLN A 206 -9.78 -12.17 16.36
N LYS A 207 -9.58 -12.97 17.41
CA LYS A 207 -8.36 -13.76 17.60
C LYS A 207 -8.38 -14.98 16.68
N PRO A 208 -7.22 -15.58 16.35
CA PRO A 208 -7.17 -16.78 15.51
C PRO A 208 -8.05 -17.93 16.03
N GLU A 209 -8.09 -18.16 17.35
CA GLU A 209 -8.90 -19.20 17.98
C GLU A 209 -10.41 -18.93 17.83
N GLU A 210 -10.83 -17.67 17.95
CA GLU A 210 -12.21 -17.24 17.77
C GLU A 210 -12.65 -17.41 16.32
N TYR A 211 -11.80 -16.99 15.38
CA TYR A 211 -12.06 -17.17 13.96
C TYR A 211 -12.09 -18.65 13.57
N ALA A 212 -11.28 -19.50 14.20
CA ALA A 212 -11.32 -20.95 13.95
C ALA A 212 -12.66 -21.58 14.33
N VAL A 213 -13.26 -21.16 15.46
CA VAL A 213 -14.60 -21.61 15.86
C VAL A 213 -15.66 -21.13 14.85
N LEU A 214 -15.59 -19.86 14.43
CA LEU A 214 -16.50 -19.28 13.44
C LEU A 214 -16.41 -20.03 12.10
N MET A 215 -15.20 -20.19 11.57
CA MET A 215 -14.95 -20.84 10.28
C MET A 215 -15.35 -22.31 10.30
N LYS A 216 -14.99 -23.05 11.36
CA LYS A 216 -15.41 -24.46 11.50
C LYS A 216 -16.93 -24.60 11.46
N THR A 217 -17.64 -23.75 12.21
CA THR A 217 -19.10 -23.76 12.29
C THR A 217 -19.72 -23.43 10.93
N ALA A 218 -19.25 -22.35 10.28
CA ALA A 218 -19.74 -21.95 8.96
C ALA A 218 -19.45 -23.02 7.88
N TYR A 219 -18.24 -23.58 7.87
CA TYR A 219 -17.84 -24.59 6.89
C TYR A 219 -18.72 -25.84 6.96
N GLN A 220 -18.92 -26.37 8.17
CA GLN A 220 -19.71 -27.59 8.35
C GLN A 220 -21.18 -27.36 7.96
N ALA A 221 -21.78 -26.25 8.38
CA ALA A 221 -23.13 -25.86 7.98
C ALA A 221 -23.27 -25.69 6.46
N ALA A 222 -22.35 -24.94 5.83
CA ALA A 222 -22.36 -24.70 4.39
C ALA A 222 -22.24 -26.00 3.61
N LYS A 223 -21.33 -26.91 4.01
CA LYS A 223 -21.12 -28.19 3.32
C LYS A 223 -22.28 -29.17 3.51
N ARG A 224 -22.99 -29.15 4.65
CA ARG A 224 -24.24 -29.92 4.81
C ARG A 224 -25.32 -29.43 3.85
N ALA A 225 -25.48 -28.10 3.74
CA ALA A 225 -26.47 -27.49 2.86
C ALA A 225 -26.15 -27.68 1.37
N ASN A 226 -24.88 -27.48 0.99
CA ASN A 226 -24.39 -27.62 -0.37
C ASN A 226 -22.94 -28.15 -0.39
N PRO A 227 -22.72 -29.46 -0.60
CA PRO A 227 -21.37 -30.03 -0.67
C PRO A 227 -20.50 -29.45 -1.80
N LYS A 228 -21.11 -28.86 -2.83
CA LYS A 228 -20.40 -28.29 -4.00
C LYS A 228 -19.95 -26.84 -3.79
N CYS A 229 -20.45 -26.14 -2.77
CA CYS A 229 -20.07 -24.76 -2.56
C CYS A 229 -18.60 -24.65 -2.14
N ARG A 230 -18.01 -23.48 -2.32
CA ARG A 230 -16.67 -23.11 -1.85
C ARG A 230 -16.80 -22.12 -0.71
N VAL A 231 -16.19 -22.46 0.42
CA VAL A 231 -16.10 -21.60 1.60
C VAL A 231 -14.74 -20.92 1.58
N ILE A 232 -14.72 -19.60 1.66
CA ILE A 232 -13.54 -18.77 1.42
C ILE A 232 -13.22 -18.03 2.72
N ALA A 233 -11.94 -18.02 3.09
CA ALA A 233 -11.43 -17.25 4.20
C ALA A 233 -10.78 -15.94 3.73
N HIS A 234 -10.85 -14.91 4.56
CA HIS A 234 -10.00 -13.71 4.48
C HIS A 234 -8.85 -13.82 5.51
N GLY A 235 -7.63 -13.32 5.22
CA GLY A 235 -6.54 -13.42 6.20
C GLY A 235 -5.07 -13.22 5.78
N GLY A 236 -4.74 -13.04 4.52
CA GLY A 236 -3.38 -12.77 4.02
C GLY A 236 -2.77 -11.41 4.32
N TYR A 237 -3.51 -10.44 4.87
CA TYR A 237 -3.00 -9.08 5.08
C TYR A 237 -1.82 -9.01 6.05
N TYR A 238 -1.96 -9.62 7.23
CA TYR A 238 -0.88 -9.67 8.22
C TYR A 238 -0.07 -10.95 8.09
N ALA A 239 1.26 -10.80 8.07
CA ALA A 239 2.23 -11.88 7.99
C ALA A 239 1.96 -13.06 8.94
N HIS A 240 1.50 -12.76 10.15
CA HIS A 240 1.30 -13.75 11.21
C HIS A 240 -0.08 -14.44 11.15
N TRP A 241 -1.06 -13.91 10.42
CA TRP A 241 -2.44 -14.34 10.55
C TRP A 241 -2.68 -15.75 10.02
N LEU A 242 -2.37 -16.03 8.75
CA LEU A 242 -2.53 -17.38 8.18
C LEU A 242 -1.71 -18.45 8.94
N PRO A 243 -0.45 -18.22 9.34
CA PRO A 243 0.27 -19.14 10.23
C PRO A 243 -0.42 -19.36 11.58
N SER A 244 -1.06 -18.33 12.15
CA SER A 244 -1.79 -18.46 13.42
C SER A 244 -3.08 -19.26 13.25
N VAL A 245 -3.82 -19.02 12.15
CA VAL A 245 -5.00 -19.80 11.75
C VAL A 245 -4.63 -21.26 11.49
N GLU A 246 -3.45 -21.51 10.92
CA GLU A 246 -2.90 -22.86 10.78
C GLU A 246 -2.64 -23.53 12.14
N LYS A 247 -1.96 -22.82 13.05
CA LYS A 247 -1.61 -23.35 14.37
C LYS A 247 -2.83 -23.76 15.21
N VAL A 248 -3.95 -23.04 15.07
CA VAL A 248 -5.21 -23.36 15.77
C VAL A 248 -6.07 -24.40 15.03
N GLY A 249 -5.58 -24.95 13.91
CA GLY A 249 -6.22 -26.07 13.21
C GLY A 249 -7.38 -25.67 12.29
N ALA A 250 -7.46 -24.42 11.83
CA ALA A 250 -8.59 -23.94 11.03
C ALA A 250 -8.49 -24.24 9.52
N VAL A 251 -7.32 -24.64 9.01
CA VAL A 251 -7.06 -24.81 7.55
C VAL A 251 -7.99 -25.81 6.88
N GLY A 252 -8.47 -26.81 7.61
CA GLY A 252 -9.42 -27.80 7.11
C GLY A 252 -10.83 -27.24 6.85
N TYR A 253 -11.13 -26.02 7.30
CA TYR A 253 -12.47 -25.43 7.30
C TYR A 253 -12.63 -24.24 6.35
N PHE A 254 -11.85 -24.22 5.26
CA PHE A 254 -12.07 -23.36 4.09
C PHE A 254 -11.40 -23.98 2.85
N ASP A 255 -11.91 -23.65 1.67
CA ASP A 255 -11.46 -24.18 0.38
C ASP A 255 -10.49 -23.24 -0.34
N GLY A 256 -10.53 -21.94 -0.03
CA GLY A 256 -9.67 -20.93 -0.65
C GLY A 256 -9.51 -19.67 0.18
N ILE A 257 -8.67 -18.78 -0.34
CA ILE A 257 -8.33 -17.49 0.29
C ILE A 257 -8.70 -16.37 -0.67
N HIS A 258 -9.31 -15.31 -0.14
CA HIS A 258 -9.53 -14.06 -0.85
C HIS A 258 -8.80 -12.95 -0.08
N ASP A 259 -7.69 -12.41 -0.63
CA ASP A 259 -6.88 -11.43 0.09
C ASP A 259 -5.91 -10.63 -0.80
N TYR A 260 -5.28 -9.62 -0.22
CA TYR A 260 -4.30 -8.73 -0.86
C TYR A 260 -2.97 -9.43 -1.17
N ALA A 261 -2.35 -9.04 -2.27
CA ALA A 261 -0.96 -9.32 -2.58
C ALA A 261 -0.29 -8.02 -3.06
N ARG A 262 -0.08 -7.08 -2.14
CA ARG A 262 0.39 -5.71 -2.41
C ARG A 262 1.87 -5.62 -2.80
N ASN A 263 2.61 -6.68 -2.54
CA ASN A 263 4.02 -6.77 -2.87
C ASN A 263 4.42 -8.24 -3.11
N PRO A 264 5.58 -8.48 -3.74
CA PRO A 264 6.05 -9.84 -4.04
C PRO A 264 6.14 -10.75 -2.82
N GLU A 265 6.60 -10.25 -1.67
CA GLU A 265 6.73 -11.05 -0.44
C GLU A 265 5.36 -11.54 0.06
N GLN A 266 4.37 -10.64 0.09
CA GLN A 266 3.02 -11.00 0.49
C GLN A 266 2.39 -12.02 -0.47
N GLY A 267 2.54 -11.79 -1.78
CA GLY A 267 2.07 -12.74 -2.79
C GLY A 267 2.75 -14.11 -2.64
N GLN A 268 4.06 -14.14 -2.47
CA GLN A 268 4.81 -15.39 -2.28
C GLN A 268 4.34 -16.19 -1.06
N ARG A 269 4.06 -15.52 0.08
CA ARG A 269 3.49 -16.19 1.26
C ARG A 269 2.13 -16.80 0.99
N LEU A 270 1.25 -16.08 0.29
CA LEU A 270 -0.06 -16.60 -0.11
C LEU A 270 0.09 -17.83 -1.02
N ARG A 271 0.97 -17.75 -2.01
CA ARG A 271 1.28 -18.84 -2.93
C ARG A 271 1.77 -20.08 -2.19
N GLU A 272 2.76 -19.93 -1.31
CA GLU A 272 3.35 -21.03 -0.54
C GLU A 272 2.31 -21.68 0.38
N PHE A 273 1.52 -20.87 1.08
CA PHE A 273 0.45 -21.37 1.93
C PHE A 273 -0.60 -22.14 1.12
N ALA A 274 -1.02 -21.58 -0.02
CA ALA A 274 -2.00 -22.20 -0.90
C ALA A 274 -1.50 -23.53 -1.47
N GLN A 275 -0.24 -23.60 -1.92
CA GLN A 275 0.39 -24.82 -2.42
C GLN A 275 0.52 -25.88 -1.33
N LYS A 276 1.00 -25.48 -0.13
CA LYS A 276 1.16 -26.37 1.02
C LYS A 276 -0.15 -27.05 1.43
N HIS A 277 -1.27 -26.34 1.30
CA HIS A 277 -2.57 -26.81 1.81
C HIS A 277 -3.61 -27.10 0.73
N GLY A 278 -3.24 -27.08 -0.55
CA GLY A 278 -4.14 -27.32 -1.67
C GLY A 278 -5.31 -26.33 -1.75
N LYS A 279 -5.06 -25.04 -1.47
CA LYS A 279 -6.06 -23.97 -1.52
C LYS A 279 -5.94 -23.18 -2.82
N PHE A 280 -7.04 -22.59 -3.27
CA PHE A 280 -6.98 -21.56 -4.31
C PHE A 280 -6.80 -20.17 -3.69
N VAL A 281 -6.28 -19.23 -4.47
CA VAL A 281 -6.13 -17.82 -4.09
C VAL A 281 -6.90 -16.96 -5.06
N ARG A 282 -7.65 -16.01 -4.53
CA ARG A 282 -8.12 -14.85 -5.27
C ARG A 282 -7.62 -13.59 -4.61
N ASN A 283 -7.32 -12.61 -5.45
CA ASN A 283 -6.78 -11.36 -5.00
C ASN A 283 -7.85 -10.27 -4.94
N VAL A 284 -7.66 -9.31 -4.04
CA VAL A 284 -8.46 -8.10 -3.95
C VAL A 284 -7.51 -6.92 -3.75
N GLU A 285 -7.88 -5.73 -4.25
CA GLU A 285 -7.16 -4.50 -3.93
C GLU A 285 -8.07 -3.27 -3.84
N TYR A 286 -7.70 -2.34 -2.96
CA TYR A 286 -8.29 -1.01 -2.83
C TYR A 286 -7.53 0.00 -3.69
N LEU A 287 -8.14 0.46 -4.78
CA LEU A 287 -7.47 1.28 -5.77
C LEU A 287 -8.20 2.59 -5.99
N TRP A 288 -7.47 3.70 -6.10
CA TRP A 288 -8.07 5.01 -6.36
C TRP A 288 -8.61 5.10 -7.78
N GLN A 289 -9.80 5.70 -7.90
CA GLN A 289 -10.50 5.89 -9.17
C GLN A 289 -10.81 7.36 -9.38
N VAL A 290 -10.47 7.90 -10.54
CA VAL A 290 -10.65 9.32 -10.88
C VAL A 290 -11.61 9.46 -12.04
N SER A 291 -12.52 10.42 -11.93
CA SER A 291 -13.46 10.77 -13.00
C SER A 291 -12.75 11.35 -14.23
N LEU A 292 -13.25 11.03 -15.42
CA LEU A 292 -12.84 11.63 -16.68
C LEU A 292 -13.49 13.02 -16.91
N TYR A 293 -14.52 13.37 -16.14
CA TYR A 293 -15.17 14.68 -16.20
C TYR A 293 -14.25 15.79 -15.71
N GLN A 294 -14.16 16.87 -16.49
CA GLN A 294 -13.39 18.06 -16.13
C GLN A 294 -14.25 19.20 -15.55
N THR A 295 -15.54 19.21 -15.87
CA THR A 295 -16.48 20.30 -15.55
C THR A 295 -17.20 20.13 -14.21
N ILE A 296 -17.03 19.00 -13.53
CA ILE A 296 -17.67 18.76 -12.23
C ILE A 296 -16.77 19.31 -11.13
N GLU A 297 -17.13 20.44 -10.55
CA GLU A 297 -16.44 20.98 -9.38
C GLU A 297 -16.68 20.08 -8.16
N THR A 298 -15.72 19.21 -7.84
CA THR A 298 -15.68 18.56 -6.51
C THR A 298 -14.88 19.45 -5.56
N PRO A 299 -15.45 19.96 -4.45
CA PRO A 299 -14.78 20.91 -3.55
C PRO A 299 -13.48 20.42 -2.90
N LYS A 300 -13.18 19.12 -2.97
CA LYS A 300 -12.08 18.46 -2.23
C LYS A 300 -10.87 18.03 -3.08
N LEU A 301 -10.95 18.09 -4.41
CA LEU A 301 -9.85 17.67 -5.30
C LEU A 301 -9.34 18.86 -6.09
N ASN A 302 -8.23 19.45 -5.63
CA ASN A 302 -7.48 20.52 -6.30
C ASN A 302 -6.70 20.01 -7.55
N MET A 303 -7.19 18.97 -8.23
CA MET A 303 -6.51 18.42 -9.40
C MET A 303 -6.72 19.33 -10.61
N ILE A 304 -5.65 19.58 -11.35
CA ILE A 304 -5.71 20.29 -12.64
C ILE A 304 -6.36 19.33 -13.62
N ARG A 305 -7.67 19.45 -13.80
CA ARG A 305 -8.45 18.50 -14.59
C ARG A 305 -8.05 18.48 -16.06
N SER A 306 -7.38 19.52 -16.59
CA SER A 306 -6.82 19.56 -17.96
C SER A 306 -5.62 18.62 -18.19
N VAL A 307 -5.07 18.05 -17.11
CA VAL A 307 -4.01 17.03 -17.15
C VAL A 307 -4.64 15.65 -17.37
N PRO A 308 -4.08 14.83 -18.28
CA PRO A 308 -4.52 13.46 -18.48
C PRO A 308 -4.00 12.52 -17.37
N TRP A 309 -4.60 12.57 -16.17
CA TRP A 309 -4.25 11.70 -15.02
C TRP A 309 -4.60 10.21 -15.19
N TYR A 310 -5.03 9.79 -16.38
CA TYR A 310 -5.46 8.41 -16.59
C TYR A 310 -4.33 7.38 -16.48
N PRO A 311 -3.04 7.63 -16.85
CA PRO A 311 -1.99 6.62 -16.68
C PRO A 311 -1.82 6.18 -15.22
N GLU A 312 -1.88 7.10 -14.27
CA GLU A 312 -1.74 6.84 -12.83
C GLU A 312 -2.93 6.05 -12.26
N VAL A 313 -4.11 6.23 -12.84
CA VAL A 313 -5.34 5.51 -12.46
C VAL A 313 -5.34 4.11 -13.07
N VAL A 314 -4.86 3.99 -14.31
CA VAL A 314 -4.72 2.72 -15.03
C VAL A 314 -3.73 1.81 -14.31
N ASP A 315 -2.56 2.33 -13.90
CA ASP A 315 -1.51 1.53 -13.26
C ASP A 315 -1.98 0.86 -11.96
N GLN A 316 -2.81 1.56 -11.20
CA GLN A 316 -3.44 1.02 -10.01
C GLN A 316 -4.27 -0.24 -10.34
N VAL A 317 -5.12 -0.20 -11.37
CA VAL A 317 -5.88 -1.38 -11.80
C VAL A 317 -4.98 -2.50 -12.30
N THR A 318 -3.80 -2.18 -12.85
CA THR A 318 -2.84 -3.20 -13.28
C THR A 318 -2.13 -3.92 -12.14
N GLU A 319 -2.21 -3.43 -10.90
CA GLU A 319 -1.82 -4.20 -9.71
C GLU A 319 -2.58 -5.53 -9.61
N ALA A 320 -3.77 -5.64 -10.21
CA ALA A 320 -4.52 -6.88 -10.31
C ALA A 320 -3.67 -8.03 -10.89
N VAL A 321 -2.99 -7.77 -12.00
CA VAL A 321 -2.16 -8.77 -12.68
C VAL A 321 -0.92 -9.08 -11.86
N LYS A 322 -0.29 -8.07 -11.24
CA LYS A 322 0.89 -8.25 -10.40
C LYS A 322 0.57 -9.10 -9.17
N SER A 323 -0.51 -8.77 -8.46
CA SER A 323 -1.01 -9.54 -7.32
C SER A 323 -1.31 -10.99 -7.67
N MET A 324 -2.02 -11.23 -8.78
CA MET A 324 -2.28 -12.60 -9.27
C MET A 324 -0.97 -13.33 -9.59
N ALA A 325 -0.07 -12.67 -10.33
CA ALA A 325 1.22 -13.24 -10.70
C ALA A 325 2.06 -13.61 -9.48
N TRP A 326 2.15 -12.78 -8.44
CA TRP A 326 2.90 -13.13 -7.22
C TRP A 326 2.20 -14.23 -6.41
N ALA A 327 0.89 -14.13 -6.21
CA ALA A 327 0.14 -15.04 -5.35
C ALA A 327 -0.21 -16.39 -5.98
N GLY A 328 -0.02 -16.54 -7.30
CA GLY A 328 -0.56 -17.69 -8.03
C GLY A 328 -2.09 -17.64 -8.10
N GLY A 329 -2.66 -16.44 -8.10
CA GLY A 329 -4.10 -16.22 -8.02
C GLY A 329 -4.85 -16.71 -9.26
N GLU A 330 -6.03 -17.28 -9.06
CA GLU A 330 -6.97 -17.69 -10.12
C GLU A 330 -8.06 -16.64 -10.42
N GLY A 331 -8.01 -15.50 -9.74
CA GLY A 331 -8.89 -14.37 -10.00
C GLY A 331 -8.59 -13.15 -9.15
N PHE A 332 -9.20 -12.04 -9.52
CA PHE A 332 -9.05 -10.73 -8.87
C PHE A 332 -10.39 -10.01 -8.75
N SER A 333 -10.59 -9.29 -7.65
CA SER A 333 -11.76 -8.42 -7.44
C SER A 333 -11.32 -7.00 -7.08
N LEU A 334 -11.73 -6.01 -7.88
CA LEU A 334 -11.47 -4.59 -7.63
C LEU A 334 -12.44 -4.00 -6.59
N TYR A 335 -11.92 -3.30 -5.58
CA TYR A 335 -12.73 -2.43 -4.72
C TYR A 335 -12.61 -0.96 -5.18
N ASP A 336 -13.68 -0.19 -5.42
CA ASP A 336 -15.14 -0.49 -5.29
C ASP A 336 -15.90 -0.35 -6.62
N GLY A 337 -17.10 -0.92 -6.68
CA GLY A 337 -18.08 -0.84 -7.77
C GLY A 337 -19.48 -0.42 -7.31
N ARG A 338 -19.56 0.44 -6.30
CA ARG A 338 -20.83 0.99 -5.82
C ARG A 338 -21.51 1.86 -6.87
N PHE A 339 -22.72 1.51 -7.28
CA PHE A 339 -23.43 2.28 -8.30
C PHE A 339 -23.93 3.64 -7.75
N PRO A 340 -23.74 4.76 -8.48
CA PRO A 340 -24.15 6.08 -8.00
C PRO A 340 -25.66 6.21 -7.80
N GLY A 341 -26.08 7.03 -6.83
CA GLY A 341 -27.51 7.31 -6.61
C GLY A 341 -27.91 8.34 -5.55
N GLY A 342 -27.02 9.24 -5.09
CA GLY A 342 -27.46 10.22 -4.07
C GLY A 342 -26.52 11.35 -3.67
N ASP A 343 -25.20 11.24 -3.85
CA ASP A 343 -24.26 12.33 -3.52
C ASP A 343 -23.01 12.29 -4.43
N PHE A 344 -22.96 13.22 -5.38
CA PHE A 344 -21.87 13.32 -6.36
C PHE A 344 -20.54 13.76 -5.74
N THR A 345 -20.56 14.44 -4.58
CA THR A 345 -19.33 14.94 -3.93
C THR A 345 -18.50 13.81 -3.31
N GLN A 346 -19.08 12.62 -3.17
CA GLN A 346 -18.43 11.47 -2.57
C GLN A 346 -17.99 10.42 -3.59
N LEU A 347 -18.38 10.51 -4.87
CA LEU A 347 -18.06 9.48 -5.87
C LEU A 347 -16.56 9.34 -6.16
N ASP A 348 -15.83 10.46 -6.18
CA ASP A 348 -14.36 10.43 -6.28
C ASP A 348 -13.71 10.07 -4.93
N ALA A 349 -14.39 10.30 -3.81
CA ALA A 349 -13.91 9.87 -2.49
C ALA A 349 -14.07 8.35 -2.27
N TYR A 350 -15.09 7.74 -2.88
CA TYR A 350 -15.43 6.32 -2.69
C TYR A 350 -14.65 5.37 -3.60
N LYS A 351 -13.77 5.88 -4.47
CA LYS A 351 -12.92 5.03 -5.33
C LYS A 351 -13.72 4.01 -6.14
N CYS A 352 -14.84 4.46 -6.71
CA CYS A 352 -15.75 3.61 -7.47
C CYS A 352 -15.35 3.51 -8.96
N LEU A 353 -15.60 2.36 -9.59
CA LEU A 353 -15.40 2.12 -11.04
C LEU A 353 -16.39 2.85 -11.97
N PHE A 354 -17.50 3.36 -11.44
CA PHE A 354 -18.52 4.11 -12.18
C PHE A 354 -18.33 5.62 -12.06
N GLU A 355 -18.60 6.32 -13.15
CA GLU A 355 -18.87 7.76 -13.19
C GLU A 355 -20.25 8.04 -12.58
N TYR A 356 -20.54 9.30 -12.26
CA TYR A 356 -21.81 9.70 -11.63
C TYR A 356 -23.04 9.44 -12.51
N ASP A 357 -22.85 9.37 -13.83
CA ASP A 357 -23.88 9.08 -14.82
C ASP A 357 -24.03 7.57 -15.11
N GLY A 358 -23.31 6.72 -14.36
CA GLY A 358 -23.30 5.28 -14.53
C GLY A 358 -22.34 4.76 -15.62
N SER A 359 -21.68 5.63 -16.38
CA SER A 359 -20.66 5.19 -17.33
C SER A 359 -19.40 4.66 -16.62
N LEU A 360 -18.55 3.89 -17.33
CA LEU A 360 -17.33 3.37 -16.72
C LEU A 360 -16.22 4.42 -16.70
N LYS A 361 -15.54 4.55 -15.55
CA LYS A 361 -14.26 5.26 -15.45
C LYS A 361 -13.18 4.53 -16.26
N PRO A 362 -12.05 5.19 -16.60
CA PRO A 362 -10.92 4.56 -17.30
C PRO A 362 -10.46 3.24 -16.67
N SER A 363 -10.49 3.16 -15.35
CA SER A 363 -10.20 1.94 -14.60
C SER A 363 -11.20 0.81 -14.82
N GLY A 364 -12.49 1.11 -14.85
CA GLY A 364 -13.54 0.14 -15.21
C GLY A 364 -13.35 -0.39 -16.62
N VAL A 365 -12.93 0.47 -17.56
CA VAL A 365 -12.55 0.06 -18.93
C VAL A 365 -11.34 -0.86 -18.92
N VAL A 366 -10.27 -0.53 -18.21
CA VAL A 366 -9.07 -1.39 -18.10
C VAL A 366 -9.40 -2.73 -17.46
N LEU A 367 -10.21 -2.74 -16.40
CA LEU A 367 -10.70 -3.96 -15.77
C LEU A 367 -11.48 -4.83 -16.76
N ALA A 368 -12.38 -4.22 -17.55
CA ALA A 368 -13.11 -4.92 -18.60
C ALA A 368 -12.17 -5.47 -19.68
N VAL A 369 -11.15 -4.72 -20.10
CA VAL A 369 -10.13 -5.18 -21.06
C VAL A 369 -9.35 -6.38 -20.52
N MET A 370 -8.88 -6.31 -19.27
CA MET A 370 -8.21 -7.43 -18.60
C MET A 370 -9.14 -8.64 -18.50
N ALA A 371 -10.40 -8.42 -18.09
CA ALA A 371 -11.41 -9.47 -18.02
C ALA A 371 -11.60 -10.15 -19.39
N ASN A 372 -11.55 -9.42 -20.49
CA ASN A 372 -11.68 -10.00 -21.82
C ASN A 372 -10.42 -10.74 -22.31
N LEU A 373 -9.23 -10.16 -22.09
CA LEU A 373 -7.98 -10.70 -22.60
C LEU A 373 -7.46 -11.88 -21.77
N LEU A 374 -7.68 -11.82 -20.45
CA LEU A 374 -7.06 -12.69 -19.45
C LEU A 374 -8.08 -13.57 -18.71
N ASP A 375 -9.30 -13.74 -19.25
CA ASP A 375 -10.26 -14.68 -18.67
C ASP A 375 -9.76 -16.14 -18.71
N GLY A 376 -9.95 -16.84 -17.59
CA GLY A 376 -9.52 -18.23 -17.40
C GLY A 376 -8.01 -18.41 -17.15
N PHE A 377 -7.27 -17.31 -16.96
CA PHE A 377 -5.86 -17.35 -16.61
C PHE A 377 -5.64 -17.37 -15.10
N ARG A 378 -4.54 -17.99 -14.68
CA ARG A 378 -3.97 -17.87 -13.34
C ARG A 378 -2.58 -17.25 -13.39
N GLY A 379 -2.16 -16.60 -12.31
CA GLY A 379 -0.80 -16.08 -12.19
C GLY A 379 0.24 -17.19 -12.07
N MET A 380 1.37 -17.03 -12.76
CA MET A 380 2.49 -17.97 -12.73
C MET A 380 3.73 -17.38 -12.05
N GLY A 381 3.97 -16.08 -12.18
CA GLY A 381 5.07 -15.39 -11.50
C GLY A 381 5.51 -14.12 -12.23
N GLN A 382 6.60 -13.53 -11.77
CA GLN A 382 7.26 -12.39 -12.40
C GLN A 382 8.68 -12.80 -12.85
N PRO A 383 8.82 -13.54 -13.97
CA PRO A 383 10.13 -13.95 -14.45
C PRO A 383 10.95 -12.76 -14.98
N VAL A 384 12.27 -12.79 -14.72
CA VAL A 384 13.21 -11.85 -15.36
C VAL A 384 13.56 -12.37 -16.75
N ILE A 385 12.81 -11.92 -17.76
CA ILE A 385 13.02 -12.30 -19.18
C ILE A 385 13.96 -11.30 -19.88
N ASN A 386 13.77 -10.02 -19.60
CA ASN A 386 14.60 -8.92 -20.11
C ASN A 386 14.89 -7.96 -18.93
N PRO A 387 16.15 -7.58 -18.67
CA PRO A 387 16.53 -6.85 -17.46
C PRO A 387 15.96 -5.42 -17.35
N VAL A 388 15.42 -4.86 -18.44
CA VAL A 388 14.80 -3.53 -18.42
C VAL A 388 13.27 -3.58 -18.45
N LEU A 389 12.67 -4.78 -18.35
CA LEU A 389 11.23 -4.99 -18.33
C LEU A 389 10.79 -5.71 -17.06
N ASP A 390 9.65 -5.28 -16.52
CA ASP A 390 8.87 -6.09 -15.59
C ASP A 390 7.91 -6.95 -16.40
N THR A 391 8.02 -8.27 -16.28
CA THR A 391 7.17 -9.22 -16.98
C THR A 391 6.41 -10.10 -16.01
N PHE A 392 5.09 -10.10 -16.11
CA PHE A 392 4.18 -10.93 -15.32
C PHE A 392 3.60 -12.03 -16.21
N GLU A 393 3.83 -13.27 -15.82
CA GLU A 393 3.40 -14.45 -16.57
C GLU A 393 2.08 -14.98 -16.03
N LEU A 394 1.15 -15.24 -16.95
CA LEU A 394 -0.12 -15.89 -16.67
C LEU A 394 -0.33 -17.06 -17.64
N GLU A 395 -0.99 -18.10 -17.14
CA GLU A 395 -1.32 -19.28 -17.94
C GLU A 395 -2.79 -19.65 -17.81
N GLY A 396 -3.38 -20.06 -18.93
CA GLY A 396 -4.63 -20.80 -18.99
C GLY A 396 -4.41 -22.22 -19.52
N PRO A 397 -5.50 -23.01 -19.69
CA PRO A 397 -5.39 -24.41 -20.12
C PRO A 397 -4.67 -24.61 -21.46
N ALA A 398 -4.89 -23.72 -22.44
CA ALA A 398 -4.34 -23.82 -23.80
C ALA A 398 -3.65 -22.54 -24.29
N ARG A 399 -3.48 -21.54 -23.43
CA ARG A 399 -2.98 -20.20 -23.79
C ARG A 399 -2.04 -19.67 -22.72
N PHE A 400 -1.15 -18.77 -23.11
CA PHE A 400 -0.31 -17.99 -22.19
C PHE A 400 -0.55 -16.48 -22.41
N ALA A 401 -0.22 -15.70 -21.39
CA ALA A 401 -0.14 -14.26 -21.49
C ALA A 401 1.10 -13.74 -20.76
N PHE A 402 1.78 -12.77 -21.38
CA PHE A 402 2.70 -11.89 -20.67
C PHE A 402 2.06 -10.52 -20.55
N ALA A 403 1.99 -10.00 -19.34
CA ALA A 403 1.72 -8.59 -19.11
C ALA A 403 3.03 -7.89 -18.78
N VAL A 404 3.36 -6.84 -19.52
CA VAL A 404 4.72 -6.28 -19.57
C VAL A 404 4.69 -4.77 -19.41
N CYS A 405 5.59 -4.22 -18.60
CA CYS A 405 5.86 -2.80 -18.49
C CYS A 405 7.37 -2.55 -18.38
N GLY A 406 7.81 -1.31 -18.55
CA GLY A 406 9.22 -0.95 -18.35
C GLY A 406 9.59 -0.97 -16.87
N ALA A 407 10.70 -1.63 -16.54
CA ALA A 407 11.22 -1.68 -15.18
C ALA A 407 11.61 -0.28 -14.69
N ASP A 408 11.52 -0.06 -13.37
CA ASP A 408 11.81 1.22 -12.71
C ASP A 408 10.98 2.39 -13.27
N ARG A 409 9.76 2.10 -13.77
CA ARG A 409 8.85 3.08 -14.38
C ARG A 409 9.46 3.80 -15.59
N ARG A 410 10.28 3.11 -16.37
CA ARG A 410 10.79 3.61 -17.65
C ARG A 410 9.77 3.40 -18.76
N VAL A 411 9.66 4.38 -19.65
CA VAL A 411 8.98 4.20 -20.94
C VAL A 411 10.03 3.68 -21.93
N LEU A 412 9.77 2.54 -22.55
CA LEU A 412 10.70 1.89 -23.47
C LEU A 412 9.99 1.56 -24.78
N GLU A 413 10.73 1.57 -25.87
CA GLU A 413 10.22 1.23 -27.18
C GLU A 413 11.24 0.38 -27.94
N GLY A 414 10.75 -0.58 -28.72
CA GLY A 414 11.61 -1.37 -29.60
C GLY A 414 10.82 -2.39 -30.42
N PHE A 415 11.49 -2.95 -31.42
CA PHE A 415 10.91 -4.02 -32.24
C PHE A 415 10.99 -5.36 -31.51
N VAL A 416 9.86 -6.04 -31.43
CA VAL A 416 9.77 -7.43 -30.95
C VAL A 416 9.12 -8.27 -32.03
N ARG A 417 9.88 -9.22 -32.58
CA ARG A 417 9.36 -10.14 -33.60
C ARG A 417 8.50 -11.21 -32.91
N LEU A 418 7.21 -10.95 -32.80
CA LEU A 418 6.27 -11.87 -32.17
C LEU A 418 6.12 -13.15 -33.01
N PRO A 419 6.10 -14.33 -32.38
CA PRO A 419 5.79 -15.58 -33.06
C PRO A 419 4.39 -15.57 -33.70
N GLU A 420 4.19 -16.38 -34.74
CA GLU A 420 2.88 -16.54 -35.36
C GLU A 420 1.83 -16.99 -34.33
N GLY A 421 0.66 -16.36 -34.38
CA GLY A 421 -0.45 -16.60 -33.45
C GLY A 421 -0.39 -15.80 -32.14
N VAL A 422 0.72 -15.11 -31.86
CA VAL A 422 0.85 -14.21 -30.71
C VAL A 422 0.46 -12.78 -31.10
N ARG A 423 -0.35 -12.13 -30.26
CA ARG A 423 -0.84 -10.76 -30.49
C ARG A 423 -0.46 -9.85 -29.33
N ALA A 424 -0.11 -8.61 -29.65
CA ALA A 424 0.12 -7.55 -28.68
C ALA A 424 -1.10 -6.63 -28.56
N TYR A 425 -1.41 -6.20 -27.34
CA TYR A 425 -2.47 -5.26 -27.04
C TYR A 425 -1.99 -4.17 -26.08
N ASP A 426 -2.44 -2.93 -26.29
CA ASP A 426 -2.29 -1.88 -25.29
C ASP A 426 -3.20 -2.13 -24.08
N PHE A 427 -3.03 -1.32 -23.02
CA PHE A 427 -3.82 -1.43 -21.80
C PHE A 427 -5.32 -1.11 -21.99
N MET A 428 -5.69 -0.51 -23.12
CA MET A 428 -7.08 -0.25 -23.53
C MET A 428 -7.63 -1.36 -24.44
N GLY A 429 -6.87 -2.43 -24.71
CA GLY A 429 -7.32 -3.57 -25.50
C GLY A 429 -7.29 -3.35 -27.02
N ASN A 430 -6.63 -2.29 -27.50
CA ASN A 430 -6.38 -2.11 -28.92
C ASN A 430 -5.25 -3.05 -29.34
N GLN A 431 -5.47 -3.81 -30.42
CA GLN A 431 -4.42 -4.66 -30.96
C GLN A 431 -3.36 -3.77 -31.63
N LEU A 432 -2.10 -4.04 -31.31
CA LEU A 432 -0.98 -3.31 -31.89
C LEU A 432 -0.55 -3.92 -33.23
N ASP A 433 -0.01 -3.07 -34.10
CA ASP A 433 0.54 -3.49 -35.38
C ASP A 433 1.83 -4.30 -35.16
N PRO A 434 1.90 -5.56 -35.59
CA PRO A 434 3.11 -6.37 -35.46
C PRO A 434 4.30 -5.83 -36.28
N ALA A 435 4.05 -4.96 -37.27
CA ALA A 435 5.09 -4.31 -38.06
C ALA A 435 5.62 -3.02 -37.41
N ALA A 436 5.04 -2.57 -36.29
CA ALA A 436 5.48 -1.39 -35.57
C ALA A 436 6.29 -1.77 -34.31
N PRO A 437 7.23 -0.91 -33.88
CA PRO A 437 7.81 -0.96 -32.53
C PRO A 437 6.73 -1.01 -31.46
N LEU A 438 6.94 -1.89 -30.48
CA LEU A 438 6.09 -1.97 -29.30
C LEU A 438 6.53 -0.92 -28.28
N LEU A 439 5.57 -0.15 -27.80
CA LEU A 439 5.74 0.80 -26.70
C LEU A 439 5.43 0.09 -25.38
N PHE A 440 6.44 -0.08 -24.55
CA PHE A 440 6.34 -0.61 -23.20
C PHE A 440 6.09 0.57 -22.25
N PRO A 441 4.89 0.64 -21.66
CA PRO A 441 4.53 1.76 -20.80
C PRO A 441 5.26 1.67 -19.46
N ASN A 442 5.36 2.80 -18.78
CA ASN A 442 5.76 2.83 -17.37
C ASN A 442 4.57 2.80 -16.39
N TYR A 443 3.37 3.10 -16.89
CA TYR A 443 2.10 3.05 -16.19
C TYR A 443 1.13 2.21 -17.03
N GLY A 444 0.55 1.17 -16.42
CA GLY A 444 -0.26 0.20 -17.14
C GLY A 444 0.56 -0.94 -17.76
N LEU A 445 -0.09 -1.82 -18.52
CA LEU A 445 0.51 -3.05 -19.04
C LEU A 445 0.29 -3.20 -20.55
N LEU A 446 1.33 -3.64 -21.25
CA LEU A 446 1.24 -4.23 -22.58
C LEU A 446 0.92 -5.72 -22.43
N TYR A 447 -0.07 -6.23 -23.16
CA TYR A 447 -0.42 -7.66 -23.11
C TYR A 447 0.05 -8.38 -24.37
N LEU A 448 0.85 -9.43 -24.21
CA LEU A 448 1.15 -10.42 -25.25
C LEU A 448 0.36 -11.68 -24.95
N VAL A 449 -0.54 -12.07 -25.86
CA VAL A 449 -1.42 -13.23 -25.67
C VAL A 449 -1.27 -14.18 -26.85
N GLY A 450 -1.11 -15.47 -26.57
CA GLY A 450 -0.92 -16.49 -27.61
C GLY A 450 -1.21 -17.91 -27.12
N PRO A 451 -1.12 -18.90 -28.02
CA PRO A 451 -1.35 -20.29 -27.68
C PRO A 451 -0.14 -20.87 -26.91
N ARG A 452 -0.37 -21.82 -26.01
CA ARG A 452 0.63 -22.29 -25.02
C ARG A 452 1.92 -22.79 -25.65
N GLU A 453 1.86 -23.41 -26.82
CA GLU A 453 3.01 -23.90 -27.58
C GLU A 453 3.95 -22.79 -28.10
N ARG A 454 3.54 -21.52 -28.03
CA ARG A 454 4.36 -20.35 -28.39
C ARG A 454 4.97 -19.62 -27.19
N LEU A 455 4.75 -20.11 -25.96
CA LEU A 455 5.25 -19.48 -24.73
C LEU A 455 6.76 -19.25 -24.77
N GLU A 456 7.54 -20.31 -24.98
CA GLU A 456 9.01 -20.23 -24.96
C GLU A 456 9.58 -19.44 -26.14
N ALA A 457 8.96 -19.53 -27.31
CA ALA A 457 9.34 -18.70 -28.47
C ALA A 457 9.10 -17.20 -28.19
N THR A 458 8.02 -16.87 -27.48
CA THR A 458 7.70 -15.49 -27.10
C THR A 458 8.63 -14.98 -26.01
N ARG A 459 8.96 -15.84 -25.03
CA ARG A 459 9.99 -15.56 -24.01
C ARG A 459 11.33 -15.23 -24.65
N ALA A 460 11.77 -16.02 -25.63
CA ALA A 460 13.00 -15.77 -26.39
C ALA A 460 12.96 -14.44 -27.18
N ALA A 461 11.82 -14.12 -27.80
CA ALA A 461 11.64 -12.87 -28.54
C ALA A 461 11.73 -11.63 -27.62
N LEU A 462 11.14 -11.69 -26.42
CA LEU A 462 11.26 -10.64 -25.41
C LEU A 462 12.69 -10.51 -24.86
N ALA A 463 13.36 -11.64 -24.60
CA ALA A 463 14.74 -11.64 -24.10
C ALA A 463 15.72 -11.03 -25.12
N ALA A 464 15.49 -11.25 -26.42
CA ALA A 464 16.29 -10.70 -27.50
C ALA A 464 15.95 -9.25 -27.88
N ALA A 465 14.89 -8.67 -27.32
CA ALA A 465 14.43 -7.35 -27.68
C ALA A 465 15.43 -6.26 -27.25
N VAL A 466 15.81 -5.40 -28.20
CA VAL A 466 16.62 -4.21 -27.95
C VAL A 466 15.68 -3.03 -27.75
N LEU A 467 15.67 -2.50 -26.53
CA LEU A 467 14.71 -1.49 -26.08
C LEU A 467 15.42 -0.20 -25.70
N GLN A 468 14.82 0.93 -26.07
CA GLN A 468 15.38 2.26 -25.80
C GLN A 468 14.28 3.26 -25.41
N PRO A 469 14.61 4.31 -24.64
CA PRO A 469 13.66 5.39 -24.37
C PRO A 469 13.25 6.09 -25.68
N PRO A 470 11.95 6.25 -25.98
CA PRO A 470 11.48 6.93 -27.18
C PRO A 470 11.65 8.45 -27.11
N VAL A 471 11.86 8.99 -25.91
CA VAL A 471 12.00 10.42 -25.63
C VAL A 471 13.16 10.65 -24.67
N ASP A 472 13.82 11.79 -24.82
CA ASP A 472 14.75 12.33 -23.83
C ASP A 472 14.15 13.58 -23.21
N LEU A 473 14.30 13.69 -21.89
CA LEU A 473 13.92 14.88 -21.15
C LEU A 473 15.16 15.38 -20.41
N LYS A 474 15.44 16.68 -20.53
CA LYS A 474 16.49 17.36 -19.77
C LYS A 474 15.91 18.62 -19.16
N MET A 475 16.19 18.86 -17.88
CA MET A 475 15.76 20.06 -17.18
C MET A 475 16.95 20.84 -16.62
N GLU A 476 16.92 22.16 -16.78
CA GLU A 476 17.97 23.07 -16.33
C GLU A 476 17.34 24.35 -15.76
N GLN A 477 17.76 24.77 -14.57
CA GLN A 477 17.38 26.07 -14.02
C GLN A 477 18.27 27.17 -14.62
N LEU A 478 17.66 28.29 -14.96
CA LEU A 478 18.30 29.46 -15.53
C LEU A 478 17.87 30.70 -14.75
N LEU A 479 18.78 31.65 -14.57
CA LEU A 479 18.44 32.99 -14.10
C LEU A 479 18.21 33.89 -15.32
N ASP A 480 17.04 34.51 -15.41
CA ASP A 480 16.83 35.61 -16.35
C ASP A 480 17.48 36.86 -15.77
N GLU A 481 18.69 37.16 -16.24
CA GLU A 481 19.50 38.30 -15.79
C GLU A 481 18.75 39.64 -15.86
N LYS A 482 17.82 39.80 -16.81
CA LYS A 482 17.07 41.05 -17.01
C LYS A 482 15.98 41.26 -15.97
N SER A 483 15.22 40.22 -15.65
CA SER A 483 14.11 40.29 -14.69
C SER A 483 14.51 39.89 -13.28
N GLY A 484 15.69 39.29 -13.11
CA GLY A 484 16.10 38.61 -11.89
C GLY A 484 15.31 37.35 -11.60
N GLN A 485 14.39 36.91 -12.47
CA GLN A 485 13.50 35.77 -12.25
C GLN A 485 14.20 34.45 -12.59
N TYR A 486 14.05 33.43 -11.75
CA TYR A 486 14.44 32.07 -12.12
C TYR A 486 13.43 31.42 -13.09
N ARG A 487 13.95 30.65 -14.04
CA ARG A 487 13.18 29.87 -15.01
C ARG A 487 13.71 28.45 -15.08
N VAL A 488 12.87 27.51 -15.48
CA VAL A 488 13.29 26.15 -15.84
C VAL A 488 13.20 26.00 -17.35
N ARG A 489 14.33 25.66 -17.98
CA ARG A 489 14.39 25.19 -19.36
C ARG A 489 14.25 23.68 -19.37
N VAL A 490 13.28 23.20 -20.11
CA VAL A 490 13.07 21.78 -20.38
C VAL A 490 13.38 21.51 -21.84
N THR A 491 14.41 20.73 -22.12
CA THR A 491 14.70 20.22 -23.46
C THR A 491 14.01 18.88 -23.63
N VAL A 492 13.11 18.80 -24.61
CA VAL A 492 12.45 17.55 -25.01
C VAL A 492 13.02 17.12 -26.34
N THR A 493 13.51 15.88 -26.43
CA THR A 493 14.03 15.30 -27.67
C THR A 493 13.20 14.09 -28.07
N ASN A 494 12.67 14.10 -29.29
CA ASN A 494 12.07 12.91 -29.88
C ASN A 494 13.18 11.99 -30.40
N ARG A 495 13.39 10.82 -29.76
CA ARG A 495 14.41 9.86 -30.20
C ARG A 495 13.94 8.94 -31.32
N ARG A 496 12.65 9.03 -31.70
CA ARG A 496 12.08 8.20 -32.76
C ARG A 496 12.53 8.70 -34.13
N PRO A 497 13.11 7.82 -34.98
CA PRO A 497 13.57 8.19 -36.30
C PRO A 497 12.46 8.20 -37.36
N ASP A 498 11.31 7.59 -37.06
CA ASP A 498 10.28 7.21 -38.04
C ASP A 498 8.96 7.97 -37.88
N ARG A 499 8.71 8.63 -36.73
CA ARG A 499 7.42 9.27 -36.46
C ARG A 499 7.52 10.50 -35.54
N PRO A 500 6.57 11.44 -35.65
CA PRO A 500 6.52 12.59 -34.76
C PRO A 500 6.09 12.21 -33.34
N LEU A 501 6.45 13.06 -32.38
CA LEU A 501 6.01 13.02 -30.99
C LEU A 501 5.01 14.15 -30.77
N THR A 502 3.77 13.83 -30.40
CA THR A 502 2.76 14.82 -30.01
C THR A 502 2.27 14.51 -28.59
N GLY A 503 2.26 15.51 -27.72
CA GLY A 503 1.96 15.31 -26.31
C GLY A 503 1.72 16.59 -25.54
N LYS A 504 1.69 16.44 -24.21
CA LYS A 504 1.60 17.55 -23.26
C LYS A 504 2.62 17.35 -22.16
N ILE A 505 3.30 18.42 -21.82
CA ILE A 505 4.22 18.45 -20.69
C ILE A 505 3.52 19.12 -19.51
N LEU A 506 3.54 18.47 -18.35
CA LEU A 506 3.11 18.99 -17.06
C LEU A 506 4.34 19.23 -16.21
N PHE A 507 4.52 20.48 -15.79
CA PHE A 507 5.50 20.85 -14.78
C PHE A 507 4.78 21.06 -13.46
N ASP A 508 4.78 20.05 -12.60
CA ASP A 508 4.10 20.14 -11.30
C ASP A 508 5.06 20.66 -10.24
N ALA A 509 5.13 21.99 -10.16
CA ALA A 509 5.88 22.72 -9.16
C ALA A 509 4.93 23.68 -8.42
N PRO A 510 4.94 23.69 -7.06
CA PRO A 510 4.24 24.72 -6.28
C PRO A 510 4.66 26.14 -6.63
N GLN A 511 5.86 26.30 -7.18
CA GLN A 511 6.56 27.57 -7.33
C GLN A 511 6.53 28.09 -8.76
N LEU A 512 5.65 27.57 -9.61
CA LEU A 512 5.36 28.21 -10.88
C LEU A 512 4.75 29.58 -10.63
N ARG A 513 5.20 30.56 -11.41
CA ARG A 513 4.66 31.93 -11.36
C ARG A 513 3.20 31.98 -11.79
N ASP A 514 2.83 31.19 -12.78
CA ASP A 514 1.48 31.13 -13.32
C ASP A 514 0.96 29.69 -13.26
N PHE A 515 -0.12 29.49 -12.51
CA PHE A 515 -0.80 28.21 -12.38
C PHE A 515 -1.23 27.64 -13.74
N TRP A 516 -1.67 28.49 -14.67
CA TRP A 516 -2.13 28.07 -16.00
C TRP A 516 -0.98 27.63 -16.92
N SER A 517 0.25 28.02 -16.61
CA SER A 517 1.45 27.64 -17.35
C SER A 517 1.97 26.24 -17.02
N LYS A 518 1.33 25.54 -16.06
CA LYS A 518 1.69 24.17 -15.64
C LYS A 518 1.69 23.16 -16.77
N VAL A 519 0.82 23.34 -17.78
CA VAL A 519 0.67 22.40 -18.90
C VAL A 519 1.01 23.10 -20.21
N GLN A 520 1.93 22.55 -21.00
CA GLN A 520 2.24 23.04 -22.34
C GLN A 520 2.16 21.92 -23.40
N PRO A 521 1.68 22.21 -24.62
CA PRO A 521 1.68 21.25 -25.71
C PRO A 521 3.10 21.03 -26.26
N VAL A 522 3.37 19.81 -26.72
CA VAL A 522 4.62 19.43 -27.40
C VAL A 522 4.28 18.75 -28.72
N ALA A 523 4.94 19.16 -29.79
CA ALA A 523 4.82 18.56 -31.11
C ALA A 523 6.18 18.62 -31.80
N LEU A 524 6.86 17.49 -31.95
CA LEU A 524 8.23 17.37 -32.48
C LEU A 524 8.24 16.39 -33.66
N GLY A 525 8.95 16.72 -34.73
CA GLY A 525 9.28 15.79 -35.80
C GLY A 525 10.25 14.70 -35.34
N PRO A 526 10.52 13.70 -36.20
CA PRO A 526 11.53 12.67 -35.91
C PRO A 526 12.90 13.27 -35.61
N GLY A 527 13.54 12.85 -34.52
CA GLY A 527 14.86 13.35 -34.09
C GLY A 527 14.89 14.80 -33.58
N GLU A 528 13.78 15.55 -33.61
CA GLU A 528 13.76 16.96 -33.24
C GLU A 528 13.90 17.16 -31.72
N SER A 529 14.63 18.22 -31.33
CA SER A 529 14.69 18.71 -29.95
C SER A 529 14.07 20.10 -29.83
N ARG A 530 13.33 20.37 -28.75
CA ARG A 530 12.76 21.69 -28.44
C ARG A 530 12.97 22.08 -26.99
N ASN A 531 13.25 23.37 -26.78
CA ASN A 531 13.30 23.96 -25.45
C ASN A 531 11.95 24.58 -25.08
N ILE A 532 11.47 24.25 -23.89
CA ILE A 532 10.24 24.77 -23.28
C ILE A 532 10.63 25.48 -21.98
N TYR A 533 10.05 26.64 -21.71
CA TYR A 533 10.43 27.47 -20.57
C TYR A 533 9.26 27.64 -19.60
N PHE A 534 9.55 27.43 -18.32
CA PHE A 534 8.63 27.63 -17.21
C PHE A 534 9.17 28.72 -16.28
N GLY A 535 8.38 29.77 -16.02
CA GLY A 535 8.77 30.83 -15.10
C GLY A 535 8.50 30.44 -13.65
N LEU A 536 9.49 30.57 -12.77
CA LEU A 536 9.33 30.31 -11.33
C LEU A 536 8.95 31.61 -10.60
N ASN A 537 8.22 31.50 -9.50
CA ASN A 537 7.93 32.60 -8.58
C ASN A 537 9.08 32.81 -7.58
N TYR A 538 10.30 32.85 -8.11
CA TYR A 538 11.53 33.09 -7.37
C TYR A 538 12.44 34.02 -8.15
N TYR A 539 13.15 34.86 -7.41
CA TYR A 539 14.01 35.90 -7.95
C TYR A 539 15.41 35.84 -7.30
N ARG A 540 16.36 36.55 -7.89
CA ARG A 540 17.75 36.66 -7.39
C ARG A 540 17.76 37.03 -5.91
N GLY A 541 18.44 36.22 -5.10
CA GLY A 541 18.52 36.39 -3.66
C GLY A 541 17.51 35.55 -2.87
N ASP A 542 16.48 35.00 -3.52
CA ASP A 542 15.58 34.04 -2.88
C ASP A 542 16.29 32.70 -2.66
N ARG A 543 16.08 32.09 -1.49
CA ARG A 543 16.54 30.73 -1.21
C ARG A 543 15.64 29.75 -1.96
N PHE A 544 16.16 29.20 -3.05
CA PHE A 544 15.49 28.16 -3.82
C PHE A 544 15.75 26.80 -3.19
N ASP A 545 14.75 26.23 -2.54
CA ASP A 545 14.79 24.87 -1.98
C ASP A 545 13.67 24.06 -2.63
N PRO A 546 13.91 23.44 -3.80
CA PRO A 546 12.85 22.79 -4.55
C PRO A 546 12.40 21.54 -3.80
N PRO A 547 11.13 21.44 -3.33
CA PRO A 547 10.53 20.13 -3.08
C PRO A 547 10.59 19.32 -4.37
N GLU A 548 10.48 17.98 -4.28
CA GLU A 548 10.47 17.06 -5.44
C GLU A 548 9.61 17.63 -6.58
N THR A 549 10.25 18.30 -7.52
CA THR A 549 9.57 18.92 -8.66
C THR A 549 9.51 17.86 -9.73
N ARG A 550 8.32 17.60 -10.27
CA ARG A 550 8.13 16.52 -11.24
C ARG A 550 7.73 17.08 -12.60
N LEU A 551 8.46 16.63 -13.62
CA LEU A 551 8.11 16.83 -15.01
C LEU A 551 7.47 15.56 -15.54
N ASN A 552 6.30 15.70 -16.14
CA ASN A 552 5.58 14.60 -16.75
C ASN A 552 5.28 14.94 -18.21
N LEU A 553 5.81 14.16 -19.14
CA LEU A 553 5.46 14.23 -20.55
C LEU A 553 4.44 13.13 -20.87
N TYR A 554 3.23 13.52 -21.25
CA TYR A 554 2.18 12.61 -21.70
C TYR A 554 2.14 12.55 -23.22
N PHE A 555 2.26 11.37 -23.80
CA PHE A 555 2.22 11.11 -25.25
C PHE A 555 1.78 9.66 -25.50
N ASP A 556 1.14 9.36 -26.64
CA ASP A 556 0.75 8.00 -27.04
C ASP A 556 0.11 7.11 -25.94
N GLY A 557 -0.61 7.70 -24.99
CA GLY A 557 -1.21 6.95 -23.89
C GLY A 557 -0.30 6.66 -22.69
N VAL A 558 0.98 7.05 -22.75
CA VAL A 558 1.98 6.86 -21.69
C VAL A 558 2.42 8.18 -21.06
N ARG A 559 3.18 8.10 -19.96
CA ARG A 559 3.69 9.26 -19.24
C ARG A 559 5.19 9.10 -18.99
N ALA A 560 6.07 9.70 -19.77
CA ALA A 560 7.48 9.75 -19.37
C ALA A 560 7.64 10.74 -18.20
N ASP A 561 8.06 10.27 -17.04
CA ASP A 561 8.39 11.13 -15.91
C ASP A 561 9.90 11.38 -15.81
N GLN A 562 10.22 12.61 -15.42
CA GLN A 562 11.55 12.97 -14.97
C GLN A 562 11.36 13.78 -13.69
N ALA A 563 11.81 13.23 -12.58
CA ALA A 563 12.02 14.06 -11.39
C ALA A 563 13.06 15.13 -11.76
N LEU A 564 12.87 16.36 -11.26
CA LEU A 564 13.90 17.38 -11.28
C LEU A 564 14.98 16.95 -10.29
N SER A 565 15.74 15.91 -10.64
CA SER A 565 17.10 15.69 -10.15
C SER A 565 18.04 16.58 -10.96
N GLY A 566 17.65 17.85 -11.13
CA GLY A 566 18.60 18.89 -11.47
C GLY A 566 19.28 19.25 -10.17
N PHE A 567 20.62 19.23 -10.18
CA PHE A 567 21.51 19.52 -9.06
C PHE A 567 21.81 18.34 -8.14
N THR A 568 22.74 17.50 -8.62
CA THR A 568 23.35 16.40 -7.86
C THR A 568 22.32 15.39 -7.36
N GLU A 569 22.74 14.17 -7.04
CA GLU A 569 21.92 13.26 -6.25
C GLU A 569 21.37 14.07 -5.04
N THR A 570 20.04 14.25 -4.90
CA THR A 570 19.50 15.20 -3.92
C THR A 570 20.05 14.87 -2.54
N HIS A 571 20.27 15.86 -1.66
CA HIS A 571 20.81 15.61 -0.31
C HIS A 571 20.07 14.46 0.39
N SER A 572 18.75 14.36 0.21
CA SER A 572 17.91 13.29 0.74
C SER A 572 18.14 11.92 0.07
N LEU A 573 18.36 11.87 -1.25
CA LEU A 573 18.66 10.62 -1.96
C LEU A 573 20.08 10.14 -1.68
N ARG A 574 21.05 11.05 -1.61
CA ARG A 574 22.42 10.78 -1.15
C ARG A 574 22.44 10.29 0.29
N LEU A 575 21.64 10.90 1.16
CA LEU A 575 21.49 10.46 2.53
C LEU A 575 20.89 9.06 2.60
N ARG A 576 19.83 8.76 1.82
CA ARG A 576 19.26 7.40 1.74
C ARG A 576 20.25 6.38 1.20
N LYS A 577 21.07 6.75 0.22
CA LYS A 577 22.14 5.89 -0.31
C LYS A 577 23.22 5.66 0.73
N ALA A 578 23.68 6.71 1.42
CA ALA A 578 24.65 6.58 2.50
C ALA A 578 24.08 5.74 3.67
N ASP A 579 22.79 5.86 3.97
CA ASP A 579 22.08 5.04 4.96
C ASP A 579 22.04 3.56 4.54
N ALA A 580 21.78 3.28 3.25
CA ALA A 580 21.82 1.94 2.69
C ALA A 580 23.24 1.33 2.73
N LEU A 581 24.24 2.09 2.30
CA LEU A 581 25.66 1.69 2.35
C LEU A 581 26.12 1.42 3.79
N LEU A 582 25.73 2.27 4.74
CA LEU A 582 26.02 2.07 6.17
C LEU A 582 25.40 0.76 6.69
N LYS A 583 24.18 0.44 6.27
CA LYS A 583 23.48 -0.82 6.62
C LYS A 583 24.10 -2.04 5.97
N GLU A 584 24.61 -1.90 4.74
CA GLU A 584 25.33 -2.92 3.97
C GLU A 584 26.80 -3.08 4.41
N LYS A 585 27.24 -2.34 5.45
CA LYS A 585 28.60 -2.33 5.99
C LYS A 585 29.66 -1.82 5.01
N GLN A 586 29.25 -1.05 4.00
CA GLN A 586 30.13 -0.31 3.08
C GLN A 586 30.49 1.05 3.71
N PHE A 587 31.27 0.99 4.78
CA PHE A 587 31.45 2.11 5.70
C PHE A 587 32.24 3.29 5.13
N ALA A 588 33.25 3.04 4.29
CA ALA A 588 34.10 4.09 3.72
C ALA A 588 33.32 4.93 2.69
N GLU A 589 32.54 4.28 1.86
CA GLU A 589 31.66 4.89 0.87
C GLU A 589 30.53 5.68 1.54
N ALA A 590 29.93 5.13 2.61
CA ALA A 590 28.94 5.84 3.41
C ALA A 590 29.53 7.11 4.07
N GLU A 591 30.70 6.99 4.72
CA GLU A 591 31.40 8.13 5.35
C GLU A 591 31.66 9.26 4.35
N ALA A 592 32.19 8.93 3.17
CA ALA A 592 32.52 9.91 2.14
C ALA A 592 31.29 10.74 1.73
N ILE A 593 30.14 10.08 1.52
CA ILE A 593 28.89 10.75 1.15
C ILE A 593 28.38 11.62 2.31
N TYR A 594 28.39 11.14 3.55
CA TYR A 594 27.96 11.96 4.69
C TYR A 594 28.82 13.21 4.87
N ARG A 595 30.14 13.11 4.69
CA ARG A 595 31.06 14.26 4.78
C ARG A 595 30.83 15.29 3.68
N GLU A 596 30.51 14.84 2.48
CA GLU A 596 30.14 15.72 1.37
C GLU A 596 28.85 16.51 1.67
N LEU A 597 27.91 15.89 2.40
CA LEU A 597 26.61 16.48 2.72
C LEU A 597 26.61 17.41 3.95
N LEU A 598 27.58 17.29 4.86
CA LEU A 598 27.64 18.08 6.10
C LEU A 598 27.54 19.61 5.92
N PRO A 599 28.26 20.25 4.96
CA PRO A 599 28.29 21.72 4.84
C PRO A 599 26.97 22.39 4.45
N VAL A 600 26.00 21.59 3.98
CA VAL A 600 24.75 22.04 3.34
C VAL A 600 23.52 21.63 4.16
N MET A 601 23.72 21.06 5.34
CA MET A 601 22.68 20.58 6.25
C MET A 601 22.25 21.62 7.29
N SER A 602 20.99 21.54 7.74
CA SER A 602 20.53 22.29 8.92
C SER A 602 21.14 21.74 10.22
N ALA A 603 21.18 22.53 11.29
CA ALA A 603 21.79 22.13 12.57
C ALA A 603 21.28 20.78 13.12
N GLY A 604 19.99 20.47 12.97
CA GLY A 604 19.42 19.19 13.38
C GLY A 604 19.77 18.01 12.46
N GLN A 605 20.05 18.26 11.18
CA GLN A 605 20.56 17.26 10.24
C GLN A 605 22.06 17.03 10.39
N VAL A 606 22.80 18.06 10.81
CA VAL A 606 24.23 17.99 11.13
C VAL A 606 24.48 17.03 12.29
N SER A 607 23.66 17.06 13.35
CA SER A 607 23.82 16.13 14.48
C SER A 607 23.53 14.67 14.10
N GLU A 608 22.49 14.41 13.30
CA GLU A 608 22.16 13.07 12.81
C GLU A 608 23.27 12.51 11.91
N THR A 609 23.72 13.33 10.97
CA THR A 609 24.73 12.94 9.98
C THR A 609 26.09 12.77 10.62
N GLY A 610 26.46 13.63 11.57
CA GLY A 610 27.65 13.47 12.39
C GLY A 610 27.64 12.15 13.18
N LEU A 611 26.49 11.74 13.72
CA LEU A 611 26.36 10.45 14.41
C LEU A 611 26.59 9.28 13.45
N LYS A 612 26.04 9.36 12.24
CA LYS A 612 26.22 8.34 11.18
C LYS A 612 27.67 8.27 10.68
N ILE A 613 28.38 9.40 10.61
CA ILE A 613 29.83 9.44 10.33
C ILE A 613 30.61 8.74 11.43
N ALA A 614 30.30 9.02 12.70
CA ALA A 614 30.96 8.39 13.83
C ALA A 614 30.76 6.87 13.83
N GLN A 615 29.55 6.40 13.52
CA GLN A 615 29.23 4.98 13.34
C GLN A 615 29.98 4.34 12.16
N ALA A 616 30.07 5.04 11.02
CA ALA A 616 30.82 4.57 9.86
C ALA A 616 32.32 4.44 10.18
N LEU A 617 32.90 5.41 10.90
CA LEU A 617 34.30 5.36 11.36
C LEU A 617 34.52 4.21 12.34
N GLN A 618 33.58 3.97 13.25
CA GLN A 618 33.65 2.84 14.18
C GLN A 618 33.60 1.50 13.44
N GLY A 619 32.74 1.37 12.41
CA GLY A 619 32.68 0.18 11.54
C GLY A 619 33.93 -0.05 10.68
N GLN A 620 34.69 1.01 10.41
CA GLN A 620 36.02 0.94 9.76
C GLN A 620 37.16 0.67 10.76
N GLU A 621 36.87 0.37 12.03
CA GLU A 621 37.87 0.19 13.11
C GLU A 621 38.75 1.43 13.38
N LYS A 622 38.30 2.63 12.96
CA LYS A 622 38.98 3.92 13.19
C LYS A 622 38.58 4.54 14.54
N GLY A 623 38.88 3.85 15.64
CA GLY A 623 38.39 4.17 16.99
C GLY A 623 38.61 5.62 17.46
N GLU A 624 39.83 6.18 17.31
CA GLU A 624 40.13 7.56 17.71
C GLU A 624 39.34 8.61 16.92
N ALA A 625 39.18 8.38 15.61
CA ALA A 625 38.42 9.27 14.75
C ALA A 625 36.91 9.20 15.05
N ALA A 626 36.40 8.00 15.34
CA ALA A 626 35.01 7.80 15.76
C ALA A 626 34.72 8.52 17.08
N LEU A 627 35.58 8.38 18.10
CA LEU A 627 35.47 9.07 19.38
C LEU A 627 35.44 10.59 19.21
N THR A 628 36.35 11.13 18.39
CA THR A 628 36.40 12.56 18.08
C THR A 628 35.07 13.04 17.50
N GLU A 629 34.47 12.26 16.60
CA GLU A 629 33.23 12.66 15.94
C GLU A 629 31.99 12.48 16.84
N PHE A 630 31.94 11.43 17.66
CA PHE A 630 30.92 11.30 18.70
C PHE A 630 30.99 12.47 19.70
N GLN A 631 32.18 12.91 20.11
CA GLN A 631 32.35 14.05 21.02
C GLN A 631 31.76 15.33 20.40
N LYS A 632 32.06 15.61 19.13
CA LYS A 632 31.52 16.78 18.42
C LYS A 632 29.99 16.78 18.37
N VAL A 633 29.38 15.62 18.10
CA VAL A 633 27.91 15.49 18.09
C VAL A 633 27.35 15.70 19.49
N ALA A 634 27.95 15.07 20.50
CA ALA A 634 27.49 15.11 21.88
C ALA A 634 27.51 16.53 22.48
N GLU A 635 28.56 17.29 22.21
CA GLU A 635 28.78 18.66 22.69
C GLU A 635 28.16 19.75 21.82
N GLY A 636 27.77 19.43 20.57
CA GLY A 636 27.25 20.39 19.60
C GLY A 636 26.02 21.17 20.08
N ALA A 637 26.18 22.48 20.26
CA ALA A 637 25.09 23.39 20.62
C ALA A 637 24.07 23.47 19.46
N GLY A 638 22.80 23.17 19.73
CA GLY A 638 21.72 23.19 18.74
C GLY A 638 21.46 21.89 17.98
N GLY A 639 22.20 20.81 18.26
CA GLY A 639 21.90 19.46 17.72
C GLY A 639 20.64 18.85 18.36
N ARG A 640 19.98 17.91 17.67
CA ARG A 640 18.77 17.26 18.20
C ARG A 640 19.12 16.49 19.47
N PRO A 641 18.35 16.62 20.57
CA PRO A 641 18.63 15.93 21.83
C PRO A 641 18.80 14.41 21.70
N GLN A 642 18.04 13.77 20.81
CA GLN A 642 18.15 12.33 20.55
C GLN A 642 19.50 11.89 19.98
N ASP A 643 20.08 12.66 19.06
CA ASP A 643 21.37 12.32 18.43
C ASP A 643 22.50 12.54 19.43
N ARG A 644 22.39 13.62 20.22
CA ARG A 644 23.34 13.96 21.29
C ARG A 644 23.34 12.92 22.41
N ALA A 645 22.17 12.43 22.82
CA ALA A 645 22.04 11.36 23.80
C ALA A 645 22.67 10.05 23.28
N ALA A 646 22.42 9.70 22.01
CA ALA A 646 23.01 8.54 21.37
C ALA A 646 24.55 8.65 21.25
N ALA A 647 25.07 9.84 20.95
CA ALA A 647 26.51 10.09 20.90
C ALA A 647 27.18 9.97 22.28
N TRP A 648 26.58 10.54 23.34
CA TRP A 648 27.07 10.35 24.71
C TRP A 648 27.05 8.89 25.15
N LEU A 649 26.02 8.13 24.75
CA LEU A 649 25.95 6.69 25.04
C LEU A 649 27.08 5.92 24.33
N ALA A 650 27.30 6.20 23.03
CA ALA A 650 28.36 5.55 22.26
C ALA A 650 29.78 5.89 22.78
N LEU A 651 30.01 7.13 23.23
CA LEU A 651 31.26 7.52 23.90
C LEU A 651 31.46 6.70 25.17
N ALA A 652 30.42 6.56 25.98
CA ALA A 652 30.48 5.82 27.23
C ALA A 652 30.81 4.35 27.01
N GLU A 653 30.18 3.71 26.02
CA GLU A 653 30.44 2.32 25.63
C GLU A 653 31.89 2.12 25.13
N ASN A 654 32.42 3.08 24.37
CA ASN A 654 33.82 3.02 23.92
C ASN A 654 34.82 3.19 25.07
N HIS A 655 34.60 4.17 25.97
CA HIS A 655 35.43 4.33 27.16
C HIS A 655 35.35 3.10 28.08
N GLU A 656 34.17 2.49 28.25
CA GLU A 656 34.00 1.24 29.01
C GLU A 656 34.79 0.09 28.37
N GLY A 657 34.72 -0.07 27.04
CA GLY A 657 35.50 -1.07 26.30
C GLY A 657 37.02 -0.89 26.43
N ARG A 658 37.48 0.35 26.64
CA ARG A 658 38.90 0.71 26.91
C ARG A 658 39.27 0.65 28.39
N GLN A 659 38.34 0.26 29.26
CA GLN A 659 38.50 0.24 30.72
C GLN A 659 38.75 1.64 31.35
N GLU A 660 38.34 2.71 30.66
CA GLU A 660 38.40 4.09 31.13
C GLU A 660 37.14 4.43 31.95
N ILE A 661 36.97 3.74 33.07
CA ILE A 661 35.70 3.67 33.81
C ILE A 661 35.16 5.03 34.26
N ASP A 662 36.04 5.95 34.67
CA ASP A 662 35.62 7.28 35.13
C ASP A 662 35.11 8.15 33.96
N ALA A 663 35.73 8.04 32.78
CA ALA A 663 35.28 8.72 31.56
C ALA A 663 33.96 8.12 31.06
N ALA A 664 33.84 6.79 31.07
CA ALA A 664 32.60 6.09 30.74
C ALA A 664 31.45 6.50 31.67
N ALA A 665 31.69 6.56 32.98
CA ALA A 665 30.69 6.97 33.97
C ALA A 665 30.23 8.42 33.76
N ALA A 666 31.15 9.33 33.41
CA ALA A 666 30.81 10.71 33.09
C ALA A 666 29.96 10.81 31.81
N ALA A 667 30.31 10.07 30.75
CA ALA A 667 29.58 10.06 29.50
C ALA A 667 28.18 9.43 29.63
N TYR A 668 28.04 8.29 30.33
CA TYR A 668 26.73 7.71 30.62
C TYR A 668 25.83 8.66 31.41
N ARG A 669 26.39 9.36 32.41
CA ARG A 669 25.66 10.39 33.16
C ARG A 669 25.15 11.49 32.23
N LYS A 670 25.98 11.99 31.32
CA LYS A 670 25.58 13.01 30.33
C LYS A 670 24.48 12.52 29.40
N ALA A 671 24.51 11.27 28.94
CA ALA A 671 23.42 10.69 28.15
C ALA A 671 22.11 10.57 28.95
N GLY A 672 22.21 10.20 30.23
CA GLY A 672 21.06 10.01 31.13
C GLY A 672 20.42 11.30 31.64
N GLU A 673 21.17 12.40 31.72
CA GLU A 673 20.70 13.73 32.20
C GLU A 673 20.31 14.68 31.06
N LEU A 674 20.46 14.27 29.80
CA LEU A 674 20.23 15.15 28.67
C LEU A 674 18.73 15.49 28.51
N GLU A 675 18.40 16.76 28.71
CA GLU A 675 17.04 17.29 28.55
C GLU A 675 16.56 17.14 27.10
N GLY A 676 15.33 16.64 26.92
CA GLY A 676 14.73 16.36 25.62
C GLY A 676 15.22 15.07 24.94
N GLY A 677 16.15 14.33 25.54
CA GLY A 677 16.62 13.04 25.04
C GLY A 677 15.56 11.92 25.13
N PRO A 678 15.63 10.88 24.28
CA PRO A 678 14.71 9.74 24.35
C PRO A 678 14.80 9.01 25.69
N ALA A 679 13.65 8.78 26.32
CA ALA A 679 13.52 8.05 27.58
C ALA A 679 14.24 6.69 27.57
N GLY A 680 14.19 5.97 26.43
CA GLY A 680 14.88 4.69 26.27
C GLY A 680 16.42 4.80 26.31
N THR A 681 16.99 5.83 25.68
CA THR A 681 18.44 6.08 25.70
C THR A 681 18.90 6.46 27.11
N ALA A 682 18.16 7.34 27.78
CA ALA A 682 18.45 7.73 29.16
C ALA A 682 18.39 6.53 30.12
N ALA A 683 17.35 5.70 30.02
CA ALA A 683 17.21 4.49 30.83
C ALA A 683 18.35 3.49 30.59
N THR A 684 18.78 3.33 29.33
CA THR A 684 19.91 2.48 28.94
C THR A 684 21.22 3.02 29.53
N ALA A 685 21.48 4.32 29.40
CA ALA A 685 22.70 4.93 29.91
C ALA A 685 22.83 4.77 31.43
N TRP A 686 21.76 5.05 32.17
CA TRP A 686 21.73 4.86 33.62
C TRP A 686 21.92 3.39 34.03
N TYR A 687 21.28 2.46 33.32
CA TYR A 687 21.43 1.03 33.59
C TYR A 687 22.87 0.55 33.33
N GLN A 688 23.47 0.92 32.21
CA GLN A 688 24.82 0.51 31.85
C GLN A 688 25.86 1.10 32.80
N MET A 689 25.72 2.38 33.16
CA MET A 689 26.54 3.01 34.20
C MET A 689 26.46 2.25 35.52
N ALA A 690 25.25 1.88 35.95
CA ALA A 690 25.04 1.15 37.19
C ALA A 690 25.66 -0.25 37.16
N ARG A 691 25.52 -0.97 36.03
CA ARG A 691 26.13 -2.28 35.80
C ARG A 691 27.65 -2.20 35.85
N MET A 692 28.24 -1.24 35.14
CA MET A 692 29.68 -1.02 35.06
C MET A 692 30.26 -0.68 36.44
N LEU A 693 29.68 0.29 37.16
CA LEU A 693 30.13 0.69 38.49
C LEU A 693 29.95 -0.43 39.52
N ARG A 694 28.85 -1.22 39.45
CA ARG A 694 28.68 -2.42 40.27
C ARG A 694 29.79 -3.46 40.03
N ALA A 695 30.21 -3.66 38.78
CA ALA A 695 31.29 -4.59 38.45
C ALA A 695 32.64 -4.11 39.02
N ARG A 696 32.90 -2.80 39.05
CA ARG A 696 34.06 -2.19 39.73
C ARG A 696 33.97 -2.27 41.26
N ASN A 697 32.75 -2.30 41.81
CA ASN A 697 32.46 -2.27 43.25
C ASN A 697 32.88 -3.54 44.04
N GLN A 698 33.77 -4.37 43.50
CA GLN A 698 34.63 -5.16 44.37
C GLN A 698 35.73 -4.30 45.05
N ALA A 699 35.82 -2.99 44.77
CA ALA A 699 36.92 -2.13 45.23
C ALA A 699 36.61 -0.75 45.91
N SER A 700 35.39 -0.18 45.95
CA SER A 700 35.16 1.14 46.63
C SER A 700 33.70 1.47 47.05
N SER A 701 33.47 1.99 48.27
CA SER A 701 32.11 2.30 48.78
C SER A 701 31.37 3.43 48.06
N ARG A 702 32.09 4.34 47.38
CA ARG A 702 31.52 5.48 46.64
C ARG A 702 30.88 5.06 45.32
N ASP A 703 31.46 4.07 44.65
CA ASP A 703 30.91 3.54 43.39
C ASP A 703 29.62 2.75 43.65
N ALA A 704 29.52 2.11 44.82
CA ALA A 704 28.32 1.41 45.28
C ALA A 704 27.09 2.32 45.30
N GLU A 705 27.16 3.45 45.99
CA GLU A 705 26.03 4.39 46.10
C GLU A 705 25.71 5.04 44.75
N THR A 706 26.73 5.36 43.96
CA THR A 706 26.56 5.92 42.61
C THR A 706 25.85 4.92 41.68
N ALA A 707 26.20 3.63 41.76
CA ALA A 707 25.53 2.57 41.00
C ALA A 707 24.08 2.35 41.45
N LEU A 708 23.80 2.39 42.77
CA LEU A 708 22.43 2.31 43.28
C LEU A 708 21.57 3.48 42.82
N GLU A 709 22.12 4.70 42.83
CA GLU A 709 21.43 5.89 42.31
C GLU A 709 21.13 5.76 40.82
N ALA A 710 22.11 5.32 40.02
CA ALA A 710 21.94 5.12 38.58
C ALA A 710 20.87 4.05 38.27
N TYR A 711 20.84 2.93 39.00
CA TYR A 711 19.77 1.94 38.86
C TYR A 711 18.39 2.53 39.20
N ARG A 712 18.27 3.32 40.27
CA ARG A 712 17.01 4.00 40.64
C ARG A 712 16.55 4.95 39.53
N LYS A 713 17.46 5.75 38.98
CA LYS A 713 17.18 6.67 37.85
C LYS A 713 16.68 5.91 36.62
N SER A 714 17.34 4.81 36.25
CA SER A 714 16.89 3.95 35.13
C SER A 714 15.50 3.37 35.37
N ALA A 715 15.24 2.85 36.57
CA ALA A 715 13.98 2.20 36.91
C ALA A 715 12.79 3.18 37.03
N ALA A 716 13.06 4.45 37.33
CA ALA A 716 12.04 5.49 37.51
C ALA A 716 11.49 6.06 36.20
N ILE A 717 12.11 5.79 35.04
CA ILE A 717 11.68 6.34 33.74
C ILE A 717 10.43 5.57 33.24
N PRO A 718 9.22 6.16 33.20
CA PRO A 718 7.98 5.44 32.92
C PRO A 718 7.81 5.06 31.44
N GLU A 719 8.42 5.82 30.53
CA GLU A 719 8.28 5.72 29.07
C GLU A 719 9.36 4.83 28.40
N ALA A 720 10.30 4.31 29.19
CA ALA A 720 11.31 3.37 28.68
C ALA A 720 10.64 2.03 28.33
N TRP A 721 11.24 1.28 27.39
CA TRP A 721 10.80 -0.09 27.09
C TRP A 721 10.65 -0.87 28.41
N ALA A 722 9.49 -1.49 28.63
CA ALA A 722 9.15 -2.16 29.89
C ALA A 722 10.17 -3.23 30.31
N ASN A 723 10.97 -3.71 29.35
CA ASN A 723 12.13 -4.57 29.54
C ASN A 723 13.25 -3.90 30.39
N ILE A 724 13.72 -2.70 30.01
CA ILE A 724 14.88 -2.05 30.64
C ILE A 724 14.53 -1.55 32.04
N GLY A 725 13.38 -0.87 32.19
CA GLY A 725 12.94 -0.36 33.50
C GLY A 725 12.58 -1.46 34.49
N GLY A 726 12.15 -2.64 34.02
CA GLY A 726 11.96 -3.83 34.86
C GLY A 726 13.28 -4.52 35.22
N CYS A 727 14.20 -4.62 34.26
CA CYS A 727 15.54 -5.16 34.46
C CYS A 727 16.34 -4.31 35.47
N ALA A 728 16.37 -2.98 35.31
CA ALA A 728 17.07 -2.08 36.23
C ALA A 728 16.56 -2.20 37.68
N GLN A 729 15.23 -2.29 37.84
CA GLN A 729 14.58 -2.48 39.15
C GLN A 729 14.97 -3.82 39.80
N LEU A 730 15.04 -4.90 39.03
CA LEU A 730 15.47 -6.21 39.52
C LEU A 730 16.94 -6.18 39.96
N TYR A 731 17.81 -5.62 39.13
CA TYR A 731 19.24 -5.57 39.40
C TYR A 731 19.58 -4.62 40.55
N LEU A 732 18.80 -3.55 40.75
CA LEU A 732 18.83 -2.72 41.96
C LEU A 732 18.58 -3.55 43.21
N ALA A 733 17.51 -4.34 43.22
CA ALA A 733 17.12 -5.16 44.36
C ALA A 733 18.17 -6.25 44.65
N HIS A 734 18.70 -6.90 43.62
CA HIS A 734 19.82 -7.83 43.77
C HIS A 734 21.05 -7.16 44.35
N PHE A 735 21.42 -5.98 43.85
CA PHE A 735 22.61 -5.29 44.32
C PHE A 735 22.48 -4.79 45.77
N LEU A 736 21.32 -4.27 46.16
CA LEU A 736 21.02 -3.93 47.56
C LEU A 736 21.14 -5.15 48.48
N ARG A 737 20.66 -6.32 48.02
CA ARG A 737 20.81 -7.58 48.76
C ARG A 737 22.27 -7.98 48.89
N ASP A 738 23.05 -7.90 47.81
CA ASP A 738 24.48 -8.24 47.83
C ASP A 738 25.27 -7.31 48.77
N LEU A 739 24.86 -6.05 48.90
CA LEU A 739 25.36 -5.08 49.89
C LEU A 739 24.80 -5.27 51.31
N LYS A 740 24.02 -6.34 51.54
CA LYS A 740 23.35 -6.65 52.82
C LYS A 740 22.34 -5.59 53.29
N ARG A 741 21.87 -4.71 52.40
CA ARG A 741 20.81 -3.72 52.64
C ARG A 741 19.43 -4.34 52.44
N TYR A 742 19.15 -5.40 53.21
CA TYR A 742 18.00 -6.27 53.00
C TYR A 742 16.61 -5.59 53.07
N PRO A 743 16.35 -4.62 53.99
CA PRO A 743 15.07 -3.92 54.01
C PRO A 743 14.79 -3.16 52.71
N GLU A 744 15.81 -2.53 52.14
CA GLU A 744 15.70 -1.79 50.88
C GLU A 744 15.54 -2.74 49.69
N ALA A 745 16.30 -3.84 49.66
CA ALA A 745 16.15 -4.87 48.63
C ALA A 745 14.71 -5.43 48.59
N ARG A 746 14.11 -5.67 49.76
CA ARG A 746 12.72 -6.15 49.90
C ARG A 746 11.72 -5.17 49.27
N VAL A 747 11.89 -3.87 49.50
CA VAL A 747 11.04 -2.83 48.94
C VAL A 747 11.14 -2.82 47.41
N GLU A 748 12.36 -2.90 46.87
CA GLU A 748 12.56 -2.83 45.41
C GLU A 748 12.06 -4.10 44.67
N TYR A 749 12.14 -5.29 45.28
CA TYR A 749 11.50 -6.50 44.72
C TYR A 749 9.98 -6.37 44.66
N ARG A 750 9.34 -5.86 45.72
CA ARG A 750 7.88 -5.68 45.75
C ARG A 750 7.42 -4.66 44.71
N LYS A 751 8.13 -3.54 44.58
CA LYS A 751 7.87 -2.54 43.53
C LYS A 751 7.89 -3.17 42.12
N LEU A 752 8.75 -4.17 41.87
CA LEU A 752 8.77 -4.85 40.58
C LEU A 752 7.58 -5.79 40.37
N LEU A 753 7.11 -6.47 41.42
CA LEU A 753 5.93 -7.34 41.34
C LEU A 753 4.66 -6.55 40.99
N ASP A 754 4.58 -5.31 41.46
CA ASP A 754 3.44 -4.42 41.24
C ASP A 754 3.59 -3.52 40.01
N LYS A 755 4.69 -3.63 39.26
CA LYS A 755 5.02 -2.73 38.13
C LYS A 755 4.22 -3.09 36.86
N PRO A 756 3.33 -2.21 36.36
CA PRO A 756 2.58 -2.46 35.13
C PRO A 756 3.49 -2.64 33.92
N GLY A 757 3.24 -3.68 33.12
CA GLY A 757 4.00 -3.95 31.89
C GLY A 757 5.36 -4.62 32.06
N ALA A 758 5.81 -4.89 33.30
CA ALA A 758 7.06 -5.62 33.53
C ALA A 758 7.02 -7.03 32.90
N LEU A 759 8.14 -7.44 32.28
CA LEU A 759 8.24 -8.76 31.66
C LEU A 759 8.11 -9.87 32.72
N ALA A 760 7.32 -10.90 32.40
CA ALA A 760 7.01 -12.01 33.32
C ALA A 760 8.27 -12.70 33.87
N MET A 761 9.35 -12.76 33.10
CA MET A 761 10.63 -13.34 33.56
C MET A 761 11.24 -12.58 34.74
N TYR A 762 11.17 -11.25 34.75
CA TYR A 762 11.74 -10.44 35.84
C TYR A 762 10.85 -10.46 37.08
N VAL A 763 9.53 -10.46 36.88
CA VAL A 763 8.55 -10.64 37.97
C VAL A 763 8.75 -12.00 38.66
N LYS A 764 8.96 -13.07 37.87
CA LYS A 764 9.27 -14.40 38.39
C LYS A 764 10.57 -14.40 39.21
N GLN A 765 11.66 -13.87 38.66
CA GLN A 765 12.95 -13.80 39.36
C GLN A 765 12.88 -12.96 40.65
N ALA A 766 12.15 -11.84 40.64
CA ALA A 766 11.94 -11.04 41.85
C ALA A 766 11.15 -11.79 42.92
N ARG A 767 10.12 -12.56 42.53
CA ARG A 767 9.32 -13.37 43.47
C ARG A 767 10.19 -14.42 44.15
N GLU A 768 10.95 -15.19 43.37
CA GLU A 768 11.85 -16.23 43.88
C GLU A 768 12.92 -15.64 44.80
N ALA A 769 13.52 -14.50 44.40
CA ALA A 769 14.54 -13.83 45.20
C ALA A 769 13.98 -13.19 46.49
N LEU A 770 12.75 -12.67 46.45
CA LEU A 770 12.07 -12.12 47.62
C LEU A 770 11.72 -13.22 48.63
N GLU A 771 11.20 -14.36 48.17
CA GLU A 771 10.93 -15.52 49.03
C GLU A 771 12.20 -16.07 49.68
N ALA A 772 13.30 -16.17 48.91
CA ALA A 772 14.60 -16.59 49.45
C ALA A 772 15.13 -15.61 50.50
N LEU A 773 15.00 -14.30 50.25
CA LEU A 773 15.40 -13.26 51.19
C LEU A 773 14.57 -13.31 52.48
N GLU A 774 13.25 -13.44 52.39
CA GLU A 774 12.36 -13.53 53.56
C GLU A 774 12.63 -14.79 54.39
N LYS A 775 12.93 -15.93 53.75
CA LYS A 775 13.38 -17.15 54.44
C LYS A 775 14.70 -16.95 55.17
N SER A 776 15.68 -16.27 54.55
CA SER A 776 16.98 -16.01 55.17
C SER A 776 16.93 -15.06 56.37
N LEU A 777 15.96 -14.12 56.38
CA LEU A 777 15.74 -13.18 57.48
C LEU A 777 14.89 -13.78 58.62
N ALA A 778 14.12 -14.85 58.34
CA ALA A 778 13.28 -15.55 59.31
C ALA A 778 14.00 -16.72 60.02
N ALA A 779 15.19 -17.10 59.56
CA ALA A 779 16.01 -18.12 60.23
C ALA A 779 16.59 -17.56 61.55
N PRO A 780 16.51 -18.29 62.70
CA PRO A 780 17.18 -17.88 63.92
C PRO A 780 18.69 -17.79 63.68
N ALA A 781 19.32 -16.68 64.06
CA ALA A 781 20.76 -16.50 63.94
C ALA A 781 21.50 -17.57 64.78
N ALA A 782 21.99 -18.63 64.12
CA ALA A 782 22.89 -19.59 64.73
C ALA A 782 24.34 -19.18 64.42
N ARG A 783 24.94 -18.51 65.42
CA ARG A 783 26.33 -18.03 65.57
C ARG A 783 26.75 -16.80 64.79
#